data_AF-A0A2K3QHJ5-F1
#
_entry.id   AF-A0A2K3QHJ5-F1
#
_cell.length_a   1.000
_cell.length_b   1.000
_cell.length_c   1.000
_cell.angle_alpha   90.00
_cell.angle_beta   90.00
_cell.angle_gamma   90.00
#
_symmetry.space_group_name_H-M   'P 1'
#
loop_
_entity.id
_entity.type
_entity.pdbx_description
1 polymer ?
#
loop_
_entity_poly.entity_id
_entity_poly.type
_entity_poly.pdbx_seq_one_letter_code
_entity_poly.pdbx_strand_id
1 'polypeptide(L)'
;MNRSTDARYLRSSRYEVLLVARFRCDGCSDYLNFGRVRSTLARLTLDPPEAPTPSRTSRHSPPALGFLLQQSECLENRARSSHHQKPRLASSYIRPPVTRPPLEPTLRWRARCEEAMFLLATSLLGLSLTVGIVRASDGQVPLNKHAAACPDYASYASYAHRPLSTGPLALPFQRPDPRCRTFHSGEIERVIKEVTSRMTDPDLARLFENAFPSTTDTTIKFHTKGQDTGFMRTGGSRSARDEGAWSGPQSFIITGDIIAEWLRDSTNQLRPYQALANKDAAIFDLILGAINTQSEYVIESPYCNAFQPPPISDLPITSNGQDDVVHPAYEPNAVFECKYELDSLAHFLALANDFYEHTASTKFLNDRWHLAVETLLEVLEQQSQSSFDPENGRYRRNEYSFQRWTDAGTETLNLQGIGNPLSSGTGLVRSAFRPSDDATILGFLIPANAMMSVELGRASKVCKAAGKSSLAETLQKWSERLRAGVMEHGVVKHKRYGDVFAYEVDGYGSSILMDDANYPSLLALPVMGFCDAKDAIYQNTRKMILDKLGNPYYLAGKEFKGIGGPHIGLRNAWPMSLLIQAQTSDDDGEIKECLDLVLKSSNLGLVHESVDVNYVRQYTRSWFAWANGVFAVTIMDLAKRKPHLIFEKGAGPYEV
;
A
#
# COMPACT_ATOMS: atom_id res chain seq x y z
N MET A 1 -23.14 65.43 26.41
CA MET A 1 -22.72 66.85 26.33
C MET A 1 -21.26 66.93 26.75
N ASN A 2 -20.44 67.75 26.08
CA ASN A 2 -19.02 68.05 26.40
C ASN A 2 -18.05 66.83 26.47
N ARG A 3 -16.74 66.94 26.25
CA ARG A 3 -15.81 67.76 25.43
C ARG A 3 -14.41 67.48 26.05
N SER A 4 -13.42 67.03 25.25
CA SER A 4 -11.94 67.23 25.40
C SER A 4 -11.24 66.83 26.73
N THR A 5 -10.00 66.32 26.78
CA THR A 5 -8.93 66.00 25.80
C THR A 5 -8.11 64.80 26.39
N ASP A 6 -6.94 64.33 25.95
CA ASP A 6 -5.87 64.82 25.05
C ASP A 6 -5.21 63.67 24.24
N ALA A 7 -3.93 63.77 23.84
CA ALA A 7 -3.26 62.80 22.96
C ALA A 7 -1.85 62.37 23.45
N ARG A 8 -1.35 61.24 22.90
CA ARG A 8 -0.02 61.17 22.22
C ARG A 8 0.35 59.82 21.59
N TYR A 9 1.03 59.94 20.44
CA TYR A 9 1.99 59.03 19.77
C TYR A 9 1.69 57.53 19.53
N LEU A 10 1.74 57.18 18.24
CA LEU A 10 2.11 55.86 17.72
C LEU A 10 3.53 55.92 17.12
N ARG A 11 4.26 54.80 17.17
CA ARG A 11 5.43 54.51 16.32
C ARG A 11 5.30 53.09 15.76
N SER A 12 5.64 52.91 14.49
CA SER A 12 5.61 51.60 13.82
C SER A 12 6.99 50.93 13.84
N SER A 13 7.01 49.64 14.13
CA SER A 13 8.18 48.77 13.98
C SER A 13 8.09 48.02 12.65
N ARG A 14 9.23 47.80 11.99
CA ARG A 14 9.32 46.97 10.78
C ARG A 14 9.67 45.53 11.16
N TYR A 15 9.21 44.57 10.37
CA TYR A 15 9.68 43.18 10.44
C TYR A 15 10.97 43.02 9.62
N GLU A 16 11.92 42.24 10.13
CA GLU A 16 13.09 41.80 9.40
C GLU A 16 12.83 40.45 8.71
N VAL A 17 13.48 40.19 7.57
CA VAL A 17 13.43 38.92 6.86
C VAL A 17 14.84 38.33 6.85
N LEU A 18 15.01 37.16 7.46
CA LEU A 18 16.31 36.51 7.64
C LEU A 18 16.63 35.61 6.44
N LEU A 19 17.54 36.03 5.56
CA LEU A 19 18.09 35.16 4.51
C LEU A 19 19.24 34.31 5.08
N VAL A 20 19.07 32.98 5.08
CA VAL A 20 20.12 32.03 5.47
C VAL A 20 20.68 31.35 4.23
N ALA A 21 21.82 31.84 3.73
CA ALA A 21 22.59 31.15 2.70
C ALA A 21 23.54 30.13 3.35
N ARG A 22 23.47 28.85 2.93
CA ARG A 22 24.47 27.83 3.27
C ARG A 22 25.32 27.49 2.05
N PHE A 23 26.64 27.66 2.18
CA PHE A 23 27.61 27.07 1.25
C PHE A 23 27.64 25.54 1.43
N ARG A 24 27.84 24.80 0.33
CA ARG A 24 28.42 23.45 0.33
C ARG A 24 29.80 23.52 -0.32
N CYS A 25 30.72 22.68 0.12
CA CYS A 25 32.05 22.53 -0.47
C CYS A 25 32.07 21.34 -1.44
N ASP A 26 32.89 21.42 -2.47
CA ASP A 26 33.21 20.29 -3.36
C ASP A 26 34.08 19.24 -2.66
N GLY A 27 34.02 17.98 -3.13
CA GLY A 27 34.64 16.84 -2.48
C GLY A 27 34.70 15.56 -3.33
N CYS A 28 35.20 15.68 -4.57
CA CYS A 28 35.64 14.66 -5.53
C CYS A 28 35.26 13.17 -5.32
N SER A 29 34.67 12.57 -6.36
CA SER A 29 35.17 11.29 -6.90
C SER A 29 34.82 11.15 -8.40
N ASP A 30 35.81 11.37 -9.27
CA ASP A 30 35.68 11.21 -10.73
C ASP A 30 36.11 9.82 -11.19
N TYR A 31 35.27 9.14 -11.97
CA TYR A 31 35.69 8.13 -12.96
C TYR A 31 34.60 7.93 -14.02
N LEU A 32 34.78 8.48 -15.23
CA LEU A 32 34.75 7.74 -16.52
C LEU A 32 34.87 8.65 -17.75
N ASN A 33 35.53 8.10 -18.79
CA ASN A 33 35.98 8.78 -20.01
C ASN A 33 34.89 9.48 -20.84
N PHE A 34 35.18 10.69 -21.33
CA PHE A 34 34.44 11.34 -22.42
C PHE A 34 35.03 11.03 -23.80
N GLY A 35 34.22 10.44 -24.69
CA GLY A 35 34.51 10.33 -26.12
C GLY A 35 34.05 11.57 -26.89
N ARG A 36 34.87 12.06 -27.84
CA ARG A 36 34.53 13.23 -28.68
C ARG A 36 33.55 12.86 -29.80
N VAL A 37 32.51 13.68 -29.98
CA VAL A 37 31.83 13.88 -31.28
C VAL A 37 31.73 15.38 -31.56
N ARG A 38 31.88 15.79 -32.83
CA ARG A 38 31.81 17.20 -33.26
C ARG A 38 30.37 17.62 -33.52
N SER A 39 30.00 18.84 -33.13
CA SER A 39 28.83 19.52 -33.66
C SER A 39 29.10 20.10 -35.05
N THR A 40 28.05 20.24 -35.86
CA THR A 40 28.07 20.97 -37.14
C THR A 40 26.75 21.72 -37.24
N LEU A 41 26.78 23.05 -37.33
CA LEU A 41 25.57 23.84 -37.55
C LEU A 41 25.23 23.86 -39.04
N ALA A 42 23.96 23.60 -39.36
CA ALA A 42 23.36 23.96 -40.64
C ALA A 42 22.39 25.14 -40.40
N ARG A 43 22.53 26.21 -41.19
CA ARG A 43 21.50 27.25 -41.31
C ARG A 43 20.55 26.85 -42.43
N LEU A 44 19.24 27.04 -42.22
CA LEU A 44 18.26 27.14 -43.29
C LEU A 44 17.43 28.40 -43.08
N THR A 45 17.29 29.17 -44.15
CA THR A 45 16.52 30.42 -44.23
C THR A 45 15.25 30.18 -45.03
N LEU A 46 14.11 30.66 -44.54
CA LEU A 46 12.87 30.82 -45.31
C LEU A 46 12.23 32.16 -44.95
N ASP A 47 11.87 32.94 -45.97
CA ASP A 47 11.20 34.23 -45.86
C ASP A 47 9.65 34.08 -45.94
N PRO A 48 8.88 35.09 -45.49
CA PRO A 48 7.44 34.95 -45.24
C PRO A 48 6.55 35.41 -46.41
N PRO A 49 5.24 35.09 -46.37
CA PRO A 49 4.22 35.77 -47.17
C PRO A 49 3.69 37.04 -46.46
N GLU A 50 3.61 38.16 -47.18
CA GLU A 50 2.95 39.39 -46.71
C GLU A 50 1.42 39.35 -46.93
N ALA A 51 0.67 40.14 -46.14
CA ALA A 51 -0.73 40.46 -46.38
C ALA A 51 -1.05 41.93 -45.99
N PRO A 52 -1.70 42.73 -46.86
CA PRO A 52 -1.80 44.17 -46.65
C PRO A 52 -3.04 44.64 -45.87
N THR A 53 -2.76 45.25 -44.70
CA THR A 53 -3.30 46.52 -44.15
C THR A 53 -4.83 46.81 -44.02
N PRO A 54 -5.24 47.73 -43.10
CA PRO A 54 -6.54 47.63 -42.42
C PRO A 54 -7.44 48.89 -42.52
N SER A 55 -8.50 48.96 -41.71
CA SER A 55 -9.27 50.19 -41.45
C SER A 55 -9.65 50.40 -39.98
N ARG A 56 -9.39 51.61 -39.44
CA ARG A 56 -10.09 52.40 -38.38
C ARG A 56 -10.51 51.70 -37.04
N THR A 57 -10.43 52.31 -35.83
CA THR A 57 -10.22 53.73 -35.44
C THR A 57 -9.71 53.90 -33.99
N SER A 58 -8.67 54.73 -33.80
CA SER A 58 -8.40 55.69 -32.68
C SER A 58 -8.88 55.43 -31.21
N ARG A 59 -7.97 55.53 -30.21
CA ARG A 59 -7.70 56.74 -29.35
C ARG A 59 -6.80 56.45 -28.09
N HIS A 60 -6.17 57.52 -27.55
CA HIS A 60 -5.62 57.73 -26.18
C HIS A 60 -4.35 56.97 -25.64
N SER A 61 -3.15 57.45 -26.00
CA SER A 61 -2.21 58.29 -25.18
C SER A 61 -2.30 58.35 -23.62
N PRO A 62 -1.21 58.68 -22.84
CA PRO A 62 0.25 58.75 -23.14
C PRO A 62 1.19 58.25 -21.95
N PRO A 63 2.36 58.84 -21.50
CA PRO A 63 3.60 58.03 -21.31
C PRO A 63 4.54 58.33 -20.06
N ALA A 64 5.71 57.67 -20.00
CA ALA A 64 6.98 58.09 -19.36
C ALA A 64 8.13 57.26 -20.02
N LEU A 65 9.35 57.73 -20.36
CA LEU A 65 10.45 58.39 -19.62
C LEU A 65 10.95 57.61 -18.38
N GLY A 66 12.25 57.37 -18.16
CA GLY A 66 13.44 57.59 -19.03
C GLY A 66 14.79 57.58 -18.25
N PHE A 67 15.90 57.64 -19.00
CA PHE A 67 17.32 57.87 -18.58
C PHE A 67 18.23 56.71 -18.11
N LEU A 68 19.53 56.90 -18.43
CA LEU A 68 20.70 56.03 -18.18
C LEU A 68 21.56 56.56 -17.02
N LEU A 69 22.49 55.72 -16.52
CA LEU A 69 23.94 55.93 -16.19
C LEU A 69 24.39 54.69 -15.38
N GLN A 70 25.43 53.89 -15.67
CA GLN A 70 26.78 54.03 -16.22
C GLN A 70 27.89 54.30 -15.16
N GLN A 71 28.60 53.22 -14.78
CA GLN A 71 29.92 53.12 -14.13
C GLN A 71 30.56 51.81 -14.65
N SER A 72 31.81 51.64 -15.11
CA SER A 72 33.16 52.20 -14.82
C SER A 72 34.04 51.26 -13.97
N GLU A 73 35.33 51.15 -14.30
CA GLU A 73 36.19 49.97 -14.02
C GLU A 73 37.23 50.16 -12.88
N CYS A 74 38.12 49.14 -12.74
CA CYS A 74 39.48 49.16 -12.17
C CYS A 74 39.74 48.91 -10.66
N LEU A 75 40.00 47.63 -10.37
CA LEU A 75 41.30 47.06 -9.93
C LEU A 75 42.12 47.63 -8.73
N GLU A 76 42.62 46.64 -7.94
CA GLU A 76 43.96 46.49 -7.34
C GLU A 76 44.32 46.86 -5.86
N ASN A 77 44.57 45.78 -5.10
CA ASN A 77 45.80 45.46 -4.32
C ASN A 77 46.04 45.89 -2.85
N ARG A 78 46.47 44.87 -2.06
CA ARG A 78 47.38 44.88 -0.87
C ARG A 78 46.87 45.44 0.49
N ALA A 79 47.37 45.00 1.66
CA ALA A 79 48.10 43.77 2.06
C ALA A 79 48.29 43.66 3.60
N ARG A 80 48.56 42.43 4.11
CA ARG A 80 49.25 42.10 5.40
C ARG A 80 48.56 42.53 6.71
N SER A 81 48.87 42.00 7.91
CA SER A 81 49.49 40.74 8.35
C SER A 81 49.36 40.60 9.89
N SER A 82 49.35 39.38 10.45
CA SER A 82 49.61 39.16 11.88
C SER A 82 50.34 37.84 12.13
N HIS A 83 50.92 37.69 13.33
CA HIS A 83 51.94 36.70 13.66
C HIS A 83 51.79 36.23 15.11
N HIS A 84 52.17 34.98 15.41
CA HIS A 84 52.44 34.45 16.77
C HIS A 84 51.20 34.33 17.71
N GLN A 85 51.18 33.49 18.76
CA GLN A 85 52.09 32.39 19.15
C GLN A 85 51.31 31.28 19.89
N LYS A 86 51.77 30.03 19.78
CA LYS A 86 51.43 28.90 20.67
C LYS A 86 52.36 28.96 21.91
N PRO A 87 51.98 28.44 23.10
CA PRO A 87 52.09 26.98 23.35
C PRO A 87 51.09 26.38 24.41
N ARG A 88 50.57 25.15 24.21
CA ARG A 88 50.93 23.88 24.95
C ARG A 88 50.19 23.70 26.31
N LEU A 89 50.03 22.49 26.90
CA LEU A 89 50.48 21.11 26.61
C LEU A 89 49.50 20.07 27.25
N ALA A 90 49.26 18.94 26.55
CA ALA A 90 49.25 17.53 27.00
C ALA A 90 48.38 16.97 28.17
N SER A 91 48.13 15.64 28.30
CA SER A 91 48.04 14.49 27.34
C SER A 91 47.71 13.15 28.07
N SER A 92 47.12 12.15 27.37
CA SER A 92 47.33 10.65 27.40
C SER A 92 47.87 9.91 28.66
N TYR A 93 47.52 8.65 29.03
CA TYR A 93 47.54 7.33 28.31
C TYR A 93 46.75 6.26 29.14
N ILE A 94 45.97 5.30 28.59
CA ILE A 94 46.24 3.86 28.22
C ILE A 94 46.47 2.81 29.37
N ARG A 95 46.00 1.55 29.14
CA ARG A 95 45.97 0.33 30.01
C ARG A 95 47.32 -0.41 30.19
N PRO A 96 47.38 -1.42 31.11
CA PRO A 96 47.78 -2.81 30.76
C PRO A 96 46.93 -3.96 31.45
N PRO A 97 47.20 -5.29 31.26
CA PRO A 97 46.19 -6.38 31.42
C PRO A 97 46.61 -7.68 32.24
N VAL A 98 46.27 -8.90 31.74
CA VAL A 98 46.42 -10.32 32.25
C VAL A 98 45.50 -10.74 33.44
N THR A 99 45.19 -12.02 33.82
CA THR A 99 45.80 -13.40 33.69
C THR A 99 44.77 -14.57 33.44
N ARG A 100 45.23 -15.85 33.49
CA ARG A 100 44.58 -17.21 33.64
C ARG A 100 45.69 -18.19 34.18
N PRO A 101 45.56 -19.54 34.38
CA PRO A 101 44.47 -20.56 34.32
C PRO A 101 44.34 -21.30 35.71
N PRO A 102 44.33 -22.65 35.97
CA PRO A 102 43.95 -23.90 35.22
C PRO A 102 43.18 -25.05 35.98
N LEU A 103 42.54 -25.94 35.20
CA LEU A 103 42.41 -27.44 35.31
C LEU A 103 41.50 -28.19 36.34
N GLU A 104 41.13 -29.41 35.89
CA GLU A 104 40.23 -30.47 36.44
C GLU A 104 41.04 -31.66 37.05
N PRO A 105 40.49 -32.76 37.66
CA PRO A 105 40.06 -33.94 36.84
C PRO A 105 39.09 -35.04 37.44
N THR A 106 38.60 -35.96 36.58
CA THR A 106 38.19 -37.41 36.84
C THR A 106 36.80 -37.75 37.43
N LEU A 107 36.15 -38.94 37.24
CA LEU A 107 36.48 -40.20 36.51
C LEU A 107 35.24 -40.98 35.94
N ARG A 108 35.53 -41.81 34.91
CA ARG A 108 34.76 -42.81 34.10
C ARG A 108 33.94 -43.91 34.82
N TRP A 109 32.96 -44.51 34.11
CA TRP A 109 32.73 -45.95 33.71
C TRP A 109 31.62 -45.96 32.61
N ARG A 110 31.59 -46.61 31.42
CA ARG A 110 31.84 -47.99 30.88
C ARG A 110 30.85 -49.08 31.33
N ALA A 111 30.31 -50.02 30.52
CA ALA A 111 29.96 -50.14 29.06
C ALA A 111 29.35 -51.56 28.73
N ARG A 112 28.63 -51.74 27.59
CA ARG A 112 28.20 -53.03 26.93
C ARG A 112 27.10 -53.86 27.65
N CYS A 113 26.37 -54.84 27.06
CA CYS A 113 25.93 -55.21 25.67
C CYS A 113 24.78 -56.29 25.75
N GLU A 114 24.11 -56.55 24.62
CA GLU A 114 23.50 -57.82 24.05
C GLU A 114 23.28 -59.09 24.96
N GLU A 115 22.30 -60.00 24.77
CA GLU A 115 21.32 -60.29 23.68
C GLU A 115 20.20 -61.31 24.13
N ALA A 116 19.22 -61.60 23.25
CA ALA A 116 18.44 -62.86 23.11
C ALA A 116 17.45 -63.34 24.23
N MET A 117 16.43 -64.20 23.99
CA MET A 117 15.57 -64.51 22.82
C MET A 117 14.28 -65.29 23.23
N PHE A 118 13.22 -65.18 22.42
CA PHE A 118 12.09 -66.13 22.17
C PHE A 118 11.15 -66.67 23.29
N LEU A 119 9.83 -66.45 23.09
CA LEU A 119 8.75 -67.44 22.81
C LEU A 119 7.39 -66.69 22.79
N LEU A 120 6.71 -66.51 21.66
CA LEU A 120 5.68 -67.40 21.05
C LEU A 120 4.54 -67.87 22.00
N ALA A 121 3.25 -67.85 21.64
CA ALA A 121 2.49 -67.16 20.58
C ALA A 121 0.97 -67.42 20.74
N THR A 122 0.09 -66.48 20.35
CA THR A 122 -1.33 -66.80 20.02
C THR A 122 -1.96 -65.78 19.06
N SER A 123 -2.33 -66.28 17.88
CA SER A 123 -3.49 -65.92 17.03
C SER A 123 -4.12 -64.50 17.09
N LEU A 124 -4.15 -63.81 15.94
CA LEU A 124 -5.36 -63.78 15.07
C LEU A 124 -5.08 -63.15 13.69
N LEU A 125 -5.97 -63.42 12.72
CA LEU A 125 -5.92 -62.81 11.38
C LEU A 125 -6.49 -61.38 11.41
N GLY A 126 -5.92 -60.48 10.63
CA GLY A 126 -6.41 -59.10 10.53
C GLY A 126 -5.59 -58.20 9.60
N LEU A 127 -5.40 -58.60 8.33
CA LEU A 127 -4.83 -57.69 7.32
C LEU A 127 -5.83 -56.57 7.01
N SER A 128 -5.71 -55.45 7.72
CA SER A 128 -6.30 -54.18 7.34
C SER A 128 -5.18 -53.25 6.90
N LEU A 129 -5.20 -52.83 5.63
CA LEU A 129 -4.24 -51.88 5.06
C LEU A 129 -4.60 -50.46 5.52
N THR A 130 -4.33 -50.17 6.80
CA THR A 130 -4.32 -48.80 7.30
C THR A 130 -3.12 -48.08 6.69
N VAL A 131 -3.33 -47.49 5.51
CA VAL A 131 -2.45 -46.44 4.99
C VAL A 131 -2.42 -45.35 6.04
N GLY A 132 -1.30 -45.24 6.75
CA GLY A 132 -1.12 -44.23 7.78
C GLY A 132 -1.16 -42.85 7.12
N ILE A 133 -2.28 -42.14 7.27
CA ILE A 133 -2.35 -40.71 6.96
C ILE A 133 -1.39 -40.03 7.94
N VAL A 134 -0.19 -39.73 7.46
CA VAL A 134 0.76 -38.89 8.17
C VAL A 134 0.17 -37.48 8.17
N ARG A 135 -0.63 -37.19 9.20
CA ARG A 135 -0.86 -35.81 9.62
C ARG A 135 0.49 -35.27 10.06
N ALA A 136 1.13 -34.51 9.18
CA ALA A 136 2.31 -33.77 9.52
C ALA A 136 1.96 -32.85 10.70
N SER A 137 2.78 -32.90 11.75
CA SER A 137 2.64 -32.03 12.91
C SER A 137 3.27 -30.68 12.58
N ASP A 138 2.65 -29.95 11.65
CA ASP A 138 3.13 -28.68 11.07
C ASP A 138 3.00 -27.52 12.07
N GLY A 139 3.74 -27.64 13.18
CA GLY A 139 4.01 -26.55 14.10
C GLY A 139 4.92 -25.54 13.40
N GLN A 140 4.36 -24.35 13.12
CA GLN A 140 5.10 -23.24 12.51
C GLN A 140 6.42 -23.00 13.25
N VAL A 141 7.51 -22.89 12.48
CA VAL A 141 8.84 -22.80 13.05
C VAL A 141 9.15 -21.33 13.37
N PRO A 142 9.55 -20.98 14.61
CA PRO A 142 9.95 -19.60 14.93
C PRO A 142 11.02 -19.07 13.98
N LEU A 143 10.71 -17.94 13.33
CA LEU A 143 11.43 -17.33 12.20
C LEU A 143 12.95 -17.25 12.39
N ASN A 144 13.40 -17.01 13.62
CA ASN A 144 14.81 -16.81 13.95
C ASN A 144 15.70 -18.07 13.86
N LYS A 145 15.17 -19.29 13.65
CA LYS A 145 16.01 -20.51 13.63
C LYS A 145 17.01 -20.58 12.47
N HIS A 146 16.74 -19.90 11.34
CA HIS A 146 17.59 -19.94 10.15
C HIS A 146 17.95 -18.56 9.57
N ALA A 147 17.46 -17.46 10.17
CA ALA A 147 17.55 -16.11 9.63
C ALA A 147 18.97 -15.68 9.18
N ALA A 148 20.02 -16.04 9.93
CA ALA A 148 21.41 -15.70 9.61
C ALA A 148 22.00 -16.39 8.35
N ALA A 149 21.28 -17.36 7.76
CA ALA A 149 21.67 -18.06 6.54
C ALA A 149 20.72 -17.79 5.36
N CYS A 150 19.66 -17.00 5.57
CA CYS A 150 18.69 -16.64 4.56
C CYS A 150 19.08 -15.31 3.89
N PRO A 151 18.94 -15.17 2.56
CA PRO A 151 19.18 -13.89 1.91
C PRO A 151 18.10 -12.89 2.31
N ASP A 152 18.46 -11.61 2.32
CA ASP A 152 17.45 -10.54 2.29
C ASP A 152 16.61 -10.68 1.00
N TYR A 153 15.29 -10.65 1.14
CA TYR A 153 14.40 -10.93 0.03
C TYR A 153 14.21 -9.74 -0.91
N ALA A 154 14.36 -8.49 -0.44
CA ALA A 154 14.32 -7.31 -1.30
C ALA A 154 15.48 -7.35 -2.32
N SER A 155 16.68 -7.70 -1.84
CA SER A 155 17.85 -7.99 -2.68
C SER A 155 17.63 -9.23 -3.55
N TYR A 156 17.16 -10.36 -2.98
CA TYR A 156 16.94 -11.61 -3.72
C TYR A 156 16.01 -11.44 -4.93
N ALA A 157 14.85 -10.79 -4.74
CA ALA A 157 13.83 -10.59 -5.77
C ALA A 157 14.30 -9.68 -6.93
N SER A 158 15.39 -8.93 -6.76
CA SER A 158 15.97 -8.09 -7.83
C SER A 158 16.80 -8.87 -8.87
N TYR A 159 17.06 -10.16 -8.64
CA TYR A 159 17.84 -11.03 -9.53
C TYR A 159 17.02 -12.22 -10.05
N ALA A 160 17.42 -12.78 -11.18
CA ALA A 160 16.77 -13.94 -11.79
C ALA A 160 17.45 -15.27 -11.39
N HIS A 161 16.73 -16.14 -10.68
CA HIS A 161 17.26 -17.42 -10.19
C HIS A 161 16.83 -18.63 -11.03
N ARG A 162 17.64 -19.69 -10.98
CA ARG A 162 17.35 -20.99 -11.61
C ARG A 162 16.61 -21.92 -10.63
N PRO A 163 15.76 -22.85 -11.11
CA PRO A 163 15.49 -23.16 -12.52
C PRO A 163 14.55 -22.14 -13.19
N LEU A 164 14.86 -21.76 -14.43
CA LEU A 164 13.90 -21.03 -15.27
C LEU A 164 12.72 -21.96 -15.63
N SER A 165 11.58 -21.39 -16.00
CA SER A 165 10.50 -22.11 -16.69
C SER A 165 10.94 -22.60 -18.08
N THR A 166 10.12 -23.47 -18.68
CA THR A 166 10.34 -24.02 -20.02
C THR A 166 9.58 -23.28 -21.13
N GLY A 167 8.88 -22.18 -20.79
CA GLY A 167 8.15 -21.34 -21.74
C GLY A 167 9.05 -20.35 -22.48
N PRO A 168 8.52 -19.62 -23.48
CA PRO A 168 9.28 -18.71 -24.34
C PRO A 168 9.88 -17.50 -23.62
N LEU A 169 9.35 -17.09 -22.47
CA LEU A 169 9.90 -16.00 -21.64
C LEU A 169 10.97 -16.50 -20.65
N ALA A 170 10.98 -17.80 -20.35
CA ALA A 170 11.91 -18.45 -19.43
C ALA A 170 12.02 -17.74 -18.06
N LEU A 171 10.87 -17.41 -17.47
CA LEU A 171 10.76 -16.73 -16.19
C LEU A 171 11.53 -17.47 -15.07
N PRO A 172 12.23 -16.73 -14.20
CA PRO A 172 13.00 -17.32 -13.12
C PRO A 172 12.12 -17.87 -11.98
N PHE A 173 12.71 -18.72 -11.16
CA PHE A 173 12.16 -19.09 -9.87
C PHE A 173 12.44 -17.96 -8.85
N GLN A 174 11.49 -17.67 -7.97
CA GLN A 174 11.61 -16.59 -6.96
C GLN A 174 11.18 -16.99 -5.55
N ARG A 175 10.67 -18.20 -5.33
CA ARG A 175 10.36 -18.64 -3.96
C ARG A 175 11.66 -18.84 -3.16
N PRO A 176 11.73 -18.41 -1.89
CA PRO A 176 12.84 -18.75 -1.00
C PRO A 176 13.06 -20.26 -0.87
N ASP A 177 14.27 -20.63 -0.47
CA ASP A 177 14.56 -21.96 0.09
C ASP A 177 13.51 -22.30 1.16
N PRO A 178 12.97 -23.54 1.21
CA PRO A 178 11.91 -23.90 2.18
C PRO A 178 12.21 -23.57 3.64
N ARG A 179 13.50 -23.50 4.04
CA ARG A 179 13.95 -23.14 5.40
C ARG A 179 13.94 -21.64 5.69
N CYS A 180 13.77 -20.82 4.66
CA CYS A 180 13.76 -19.35 4.70
C CYS A 180 12.37 -18.74 4.43
N ARG A 181 11.36 -19.57 4.18
CA ARG A 181 9.96 -19.14 4.04
C ARG A 181 9.40 -18.74 5.40
N THR A 182 8.66 -17.64 5.46
CA THR A 182 8.19 -17.08 6.73
C THR A 182 6.99 -17.81 7.35
N PHE A 183 6.28 -18.61 6.57
CA PHE A 183 5.11 -19.37 7.00
C PHE A 183 4.95 -20.61 6.11
N HIS A 184 4.45 -21.71 6.67
CA HIS A 184 4.32 -23.00 5.97
C HIS A 184 2.89 -23.52 5.98
N SER A 185 2.39 -23.98 4.83
CA SER A 185 1.08 -24.65 4.73
C SER A 185 1.11 -25.75 3.68
N GLY A 186 0.68 -26.96 4.04
CA GLY A 186 0.50 -28.06 3.10
C GLY A 186 -0.60 -27.79 2.08
N GLU A 187 -1.63 -27.03 2.45
CA GLU A 187 -2.73 -26.65 1.55
C GLU A 187 -2.28 -25.61 0.51
N ILE A 188 -1.37 -24.68 0.84
CA ILE A 188 -0.77 -23.76 -0.14
C ILE A 188 0.05 -24.52 -1.18
N GLU A 189 0.92 -25.45 -0.75
CA GLU A 189 1.68 -26.30 -1.68
C GLU A 189 0.77 -27.22 -2.50
N ARG A 190 -0.37 -27.67 -1.95
CA ARG A 190 -1.42 -28.41 -2.69
C ARG A 190 -2.03 -27.54 -3.79
N VAL A 191 -2.48 -26.32 -3.48
CA VAL A 191 -3.06 -25.40 -4.47
C VAL A 191 -2.07 -25.08 -5.58
N ILE A 192 -0.83 -24.73 -5.24
CA ILE A 192 0.23 -24.46 -6.21
C ILE A 192 0.38 -25.65 -7.16
N LYS A 193 0.53 -26.86 -6.62
CA LYS A 193 0.69 -28.07 -7.43
C LYS A 193 -0.53 -28.35 -8.31
N GLU A 194 -1.74 -28.29 -7.75
CA GLU A 194 -2.98 -28.62 -8.47
C GLU A 194 -3.36 -27.59 -9.54
N VAL A 195 -3.02 -26.31 -9.38
CA VAL A 195 -3.26 -25.27 -10.39
C VAL A 195 -2.19 -25.33 -11.47
N THR A 196 -0.90 -25.31 -11.10
CA THR A 196 0.21 -25.29 -12.07
C THR A 196 0.26 -26.54 -12.93
N SER A 197 -0.06 -27.73 -12.39
CA SER A 197 -0.09 -28.98 -13.18
C SER A 197 -1.25 -29.07 -14.18
N ARG A 198 -2.14 -28.08 -14.23
CA ARG A 198 -3.22 -27.97 -15.22
C ARG A 198 -2.96 -26.89 -16.28
N MET A 199 -1.95 -26.04 -16.10
CA MET A 199 -1.74 -24.85 -16.94
C MET A 199 -1.06 -25.17 -18.27
N THR A 200 -1.54 -24.57 -19.36
CA THR A 200 -0.94 -24.76 -20.70
C THR A 200 0.37 -24.01 -20.91
N ASP A 201 0.57 -22.92 -20.18
CA ASP A 201 1.74 -22.04 -20.33
C ASP A 201 2.69 -22.22 -19.13
N PRO A 202 3.91 -22.76 -19.33
CA PRO A 202 4.90 -22.94 -18.28
C PRO A 202 5.42 -21.63 -17.66
N ASP A 203 5.34 -20.50 -18.38
CA ASP A 203 5.70 -19.19 -17.83
C ASP A 203 4.58 -18.67 -16.92
N LEU A 204 3.31 -18.82 -17.31
CA LEU A 204 2.17 -18.49 -16.45
C LEU A 204 2.15 -19.37 -15.19
N ALA A 205 2.45 -20.66 -15.34
CA ALA A 205 2.58 -21.60 -14.23
C ALA A 205 3.71 -21.18 -13.25
N ARG A 206 4.87 -20.75 -13.77
CA ARG A 206 5.96 -20.24 -12.93
C ARG A 206 5.59 -18.93 -12.23
N LEU A 207 4.89 -18.01 -12.91
CA LEU A 207 4.45 -16.77 -12.28
C LEU A 207 3.44 -17.05 -11.16
N PHE A 208 2.51 -18.00 -11.34
CA PHE A 208 1.60 -18.42 -10.27
C PHE A 208 2.32 -19.13 -9.11
N GLU A 209 3.28 -20.01 -9.39
CA GLU A 209 4.10 -20.67 -8.36
C GLU A 209 4.89 -19.67 -7.51
N ASN A 210 5.44 -18.61 -8.13
CA ASN A 210 6.16 -17.56 -7.42
C ASN A 210 5.21 -16.60 -6.67
N ALA A 211 4.10 -16.20 -7.31
CA ALA A 211 3.21 -15.14 -6.82
C ALA A 211 2.20 -15.62 -5.77
N PHE A 212 1.57 -16.78 -5.96
CA PHE A 212 0.53 -17.30 -5.05
C PHE A 212 1.01 -17.41 -3.59
N PRO A 213 2.20 -17.95 -3.28
CA PRO A 213 2.71 -17.99 -1.91
C PRO A 213 3.53 -16.75 -1.52
N SER A 214 3.60 -15.69 -2.34
CA SER A 214 4.55 -14.57 -2.14
C SER A 214 4.44 -13.95 -0.74
N THR A 215 3.23 -13.72 -0.23
CA THR A 215 2.97 -13.28 1.14
C THR A 215 3.52 -14.28 2.17
N THR A 216 3.08 -15.55 2.11
CA THR A 216 3.43 -16.56 3.12
C THR A 216 4.90 -16.93 3.13
N ASP A 217 5.54 -16.94 1.95
CA ASP A 217 6.95 -17.22 1.81
C ASP A 217 7.83 -16.05 2.32
N THR A 218 7.36 -14.79 2.38
CA THR A 218 8.27 -13.64 2.52
C THR A 218 7.86 -12.54 3.52
N THR A 219 6.57 -12.22 3.70
CA THR A 219 6.13 -10.98 4.38
C THR A 219 5.54 -11.16 5.78
N ILE A 220 5.26 -12.38 6.23
CA ILE A 220 4.71 -12.63 7.57
C ILE A 220 5.87 -12.54 8.58
N LYS A 221 6.15 -11.33 9.08
CA LYS A 221 7.32 -11.07 9.94
C LYS A 221 7.08 -11.42 11.40
N PHE A 222 5.83 -11.58 11.82
CA PHE A 222 5.48 -12.12 13.13
C PHE A 222 4.08 -12.76 13.08
N HIS A 223 3.88 -13.86 13.78
CA HIS A 223 2.56 -14.37 14.11
C HIS A 223 2.60 -15.16 15.43
N THR A 224 1.51 -15.16 16.19
CA THR A 224 1.35 -15.88 17.46
C THR A 224 -0.08 -16.43 17.59
N LYS A 225 -0.26 -17.44 18.44
CA LYS A 225 -1.60 -17.92 18.85
C LYS A 225 -2.11 -17.28 20.15
N GLY A 226 -1.34 -16.32 20.71
CA GLY A 226 -1.68 -15.60 21.94
C GLY A 226 -1.40 -16.36 23.24
N GLN A 227 -0.83 -17.56 23.17
CA GLN A 227 -0.46 -18.37 24.34
C GLN A 227 0.99 -18.12 24.79
N ASP A 228 1.84 -17.66 23.87
CA ASP A 228 3.29 -17.55 24.06
C ASP A 228 3.78 -16.10 24.31
N THR A 229 2.87 -15.12 24.28
CA THR A 229 3.17 -13.69 24.25
C THR A 229 2.35 -12.92 25.30
N GLY A 230 3.03 -12.28 26.26
CA GLY A 230 2.39 -11.48 27.32
C GLY A 230 2.68 -9.99 27.18
N PHE A 231 1.67 -9.19 26.84
CA PHE A 231 1.80 -7.74 26.77
C PHE A 231 1.71 -7.06 28.15
N MET A 232 2.61 -6.12 28.43
CA MET A 232 2.48 -5.16 29.54
C MET A 232 2.96 -3.77 29.09
N ARG A 233 2.04 -2.82 28.92
CA ARG A 233 2.35 -1.41 28.61
C ARG A 233 3.17 -0.78 29.74
N THR A 234 4.41 -0.40 29.46
CA THR A 234 5.38 0.15 30.43
C THR A 234 5.31 1.67 30.56
N GLY A 235 4.11 2.22 30.76
CA GLY A 235 3.91 3.65 30.98
C GLY A 235 2.47 4.09 30.77
N GLY A 236 2.09 5.21 31.41
CA GLY A 236 0.73 5.74 31.39
C GLY A 236 -0.19 5.15 32.46
N SER A 237 -1.35 5.79 32.66
CA SER A 237 -2.46 5.15 33.38
C SER A 237 -3.12 4.14 32.45
N ARG A 238 -3.51 2.97 32.97
CA ARG A 238 -4.41 2.06 32.23
C ARG A 238 -5.67 2.82 31.85
N SER A 239 -6.01 2.83 30.57
CA SER A 239 -7.28 3.31 30.03
C SER A 239 -8.21 2.12 29.76
N ALA A 240 -9.49 2.40 29.53
CA ALA A 240 -10.42 1.37 29.02
C ALA A 240 -10.03 0.88 27.61
N ARG A 241 -9.23 1.65 26.84
CA ARG A 241 -8.72 1.22 25.53
C ARG A 241 -7.54 0.23 25.65
N ASP A 242 -6.93 0.04 26.82
CA ASP A 242 -5.82 -0.92 27.02
C ASP A 242 -6.30 -2.33 27.43
N GLU A 243 -7.56 -2.51 27.86
CA GLU A 243 -8.03 -3.82 28.31
C GLU A 243 -8.23 -4.79 27.12
N GLY A 244 -7.69 -6.00 27.27
CA GLY A 244 -7.64 -7.01 26.21
C GLY A 244 -6.67 -6.73 25.06
N ALA A 245 -5.94 -5.61 25.08
CA ALA A 245 -5.06 -5.21 23.99
C ALA A 245 -3.97 -6.26 23.70
N TRP A 246 -3.77 -6.56 22.41
CA TRP A 246 -2.79 -7.55 21.90
C TRP A 246 -3.01 -8.99 22.40
N SER A 247 -4.22 -9.31 22.87
CA SER A 247 -4.58 -10.68 23.28
C SER A 247 -4.99 -11.58 22.11
N GLY A 248 -4.99 -12.90 22.33
CA GLY A 248 -5.35 -13.89 21.32
C GLY A 248 -4.33 -14.01 20.18
N PRO A 249 -4.70 -14.68 19.06
CA PRO A 249 -3.86 -14.70 17.87
C PRO A 249 -3.60 -13.29 17.35
N GLN A 250 -2.39 -13.04 16.87
CA GLN A 250 -1.93 -11.76 16.31
C GLN A 250 -1.00 -12.07 15.13
N SER A 251 -0.95 -11.25 14.09
CA SER A 251 -0.11 -11.48 12.90
C SER A 251 0.24 -10.18 12.19
N PHE A 252 1.50 -10.00 11.86
CA PHE A 252 2.07 -8.81 11.23
C PHE A 252 2.63 -9.14 9.84
N ILE A 253 2.10 -8.45 8.83
CA ILE A 253 2.32 -8.73 7.41
C ILE A 253 2.79 -7.44 6.72
N ILE A 254 4.07 -7.41 6.35
CA ILE A 254 4.64 -6.22 5.69
C ILE A 254 4.30 -6.17 4.19
N THR A 255 4.32 -4.98 3.58
CA THR A 255 3.94 -4.83 2.15
C THR A 255 4.92 -5.52 1.19
N GLY A 256 6.18 -5.65 1.61
CA GLY A 256 7.26 -6.28 0.85
C GLY A 256 8.60 -5.67 1.22
N ASP A 257 9.18 -4.90 0.31
CA ASP A 257 10.42 -4.13 0.47
C ASP A 257 10.37 -3.00 1.53
N ILE A 258 9.19 -2.69 2.09
CA ILE A 258 9.00 -1.77 3.22
C ILE A 258 8.64 -2.58 4.48
N ILE A 259 9.34 -2.36 5.60
CA ILE A 259 9.13 -3.09 6.86
C ILE A 259 8.08 -2.39 7.75
N ALA A 260 6.86 -2.30 7.24
CA ALA A 260 5.66 -1.81 7.92
C ALA A 260 4.41 -2.46 7.32
N GLU A 261 3.31 -2.50 8.07
CA GLU A 261 2.02 -3.04 7.62
C GLU A 261 1.06 -1.92 7.22
N TRP A 262 0.59 -1.93 5.98
CA TRP A 262 -0.57 -1.16 5.53
C TRP A 262 -1.83 -2.02 5.69
N LEU A 263 -2.91 -1.43 6.23
CA LEU A 263 -4.20 -2.14 6.37
C LEU A 263 -4.77 -2.59 5.02
N ARG A 264 -4.50 -1.82 3.95
CA ARG A 264 -4.81 -2.16 2.55
C ARG A 264 -4.02 -3.37 2.07
N ASP A 265 -2.69 -3.29 2.14
CA ASP A 265 -1.80 -4.31 1.61
C ASP A 265 -1.98 -5.64 2.32
N SER A 266 -1.94 -5.69 3.66
CA SER A 266 -2.02 -6.97 4.39
C SER A 266 -3.36 -7.68 4.15
N THR A 267 -4.44 -6.92 3.99
CA THR A 267 -5.76 -7.45 3.58
C THR A 267 -5.70 -8.12 2.20
N ASN A 268 -5.20 -7.41 1.19
CA ASN A 268 -5.14 -7.96 -0.18
C ASN A 268 -4.07 -9.04 -0.36
N GLN A 269 -2.99 -9.00 0.42
CA GLN A 269 -1.96 -10.03 0.52
C GLN A 269 -2.48 -11.35 1.10
N LEU A 270 -3.51 -11.32 1.95
CA LEU A 270 -4.13 -12.50 2.57
C LEU A 270 -5.38 -13.01 1.81
N ARG A 271 -6.01 -12.17 0.98
CA ARG A 271 -7.20 -12.50 0.17
C ARG A 271 -7.06 -13.81 -0.66
N PRO A 272 -5.90 -14.18 -1.24
CA PRO A 272 -5.72 -15.48 -1.92
C PRO A 272 -5.95 -16.72 -1.05
N TYR A 273 -5.79 -16.61 0.28
CA TYR A 273 -5.79 -17.74 1.21
C TYR A 273 -7.09 -17.90 2.01
N GLN A 274 -8.04 -16.97 1.90
CA GLN A 274 -9.28 -16.97 2.69
C GLN A 274 -10.05 -18.30 2.56
N ALA A 275 -10.17 -18.84 1.35
CA ALA A 275 -10.82 -20.13 1.10
C ALA A 275 -10.06 -21.34 1.72
N LEU A 276 -8.77 -21.21 2.03
CA LEU A 276 -7.96 -22.24 2.68
C LEU A 276 -8.09 -22.23 4.21
N ALA A 277 -8.57 -21.13 4.81
CA ALA A 277 -8.71 -21.03 6.28
C ALA A 277 -9.63 -22.11 6.88
N ASN A 278 -10.62 -22.60 6.13
CA ASN A 278 -11.48 -23.71 6.56
C ASN A 278 -10.86 -25.10 6.36
N LYS A 279 -9.64 -25.19 5.82
CA LYS A 279 -8.91 -26.44 5.52
C LYS A 279 -7.59 -26.57 6.29
N ASP A 280 -6.91 -25.44 6.51
CA ASP A 280 -5.67 -25.36 7.28
C ASP A 280 -5.84 -24.45 8.52
N ALA A 281 -5.70 -25.04 9.70
CA ALA A 281 -5.80 -24.33 10.98
C ALA A 281 -4.66 -23.31 11.20
N ALA A 282 -3.52 -23.44 10.53
CA ALA A 282 -2.48 -22.43 10.55
C ALA A 282 -2.92 -21.18 9.78
N ILE A 283 -3.53 -21.34 8.61
CA ILE A 283 -4.09 -20.21 7.81
C ILE A 283 -5.26 -19.56 8.55
N PHE A 284 -6.11 -20.37 9.20
CA PHE A 284 -7.18 -19.87 10.06
C PHE A 284 -6.64 -18.95 11.17
N ASP A 285 -5.63 -19.41 11.93
CA ASP A 285 -5.07 -18.65 13.04
C ASP A 285 -4.27 -17.42 12.56
N LEU A 286 -3.64 -17.49 11.38
CA LEU A 286 -2.96 -16.37 10.70
C LEU A 286 -3.95 -15.25 10.33
N ILE A 287 -5.04 -15.57 9.64
CA ILE A 287 -6.00 -14.55 9.18
C ILE A 287 -6.80 -13.99 10.38
N LEU A 288 -7.18 -14.84 11.34
CA LEU A 288 -7.74 -14.38 12.62
C LEU A 288 -6.74 -13.47 13.37
N GLY A 289 -5.45 -13.79 13.33
CA GLY A 289 -4.39 -12.96 13.89
C GLY A 289 -4.29 -11.59 13.22
N ALA A 290 -4.35 -11.54 11.88
CA ALA A 290 -4.33 -10.29 11.13
C ALA A 290 -5.55 -9.40 11.44
N ILE A 291 -6.76 -9.97 11.54
CA ILE A 291 -7.96 -9.20 11.93
C ILE A 291 -7.80 -8.59 13.33
N ASN A 292 -7.25 -9.34 14.28
CA ASN A 292 -6.99 -8.83 15.63
C ASN A 292 -5.90 -7.74 15.62
N THR A 293 -4.81 -7.93 14.86
CA THR A 293 -3.72 -6.94 14.75
C THR A 293 -4.19 -5.64 14.09
N GLN A 294 -4.94 -5.71 12.99
CA GLN A 294 -5.59 -4.55 12.39
C GLN A 294 -6.60 -3.88 13.34
N SER A 295 -7.31 -4.64 14.19
CA SER A 295 -8.20 -4.07 15.21
C SER A 295 -7.42 -3.19 16.19
N GLU A 296 -6.26 -3.64 16.69
CA GLU A 296 -5.41 -2.83 17.58
C GLU A 296 -4.90 -1.55 16.90
N TYR A 297 -4.48 -1.65 15.64
CA TYR A 297 -4.04 -0.51 14.84
C TYR A 297 -5.15 0.55 14.65
N VAL A 298 -6.38 0.12 14.34
CA VAL A 298 -7.54 1.03 14.24
C VAL A 298 -7.90 1.68 15.58
N ILE A 299 -7.69 1.00 16.72
CA ILE A 299 -7.98 1.58 18.05
C ILE A 299 -6.94 2.61 18.49
N GLU A 300 -5.65 2.37 18.19
CA GLU A 300 -4.55 3.27 18.59
C GLU A 300 -4.47 4.50 17.67
N SER A 301 -4.69 4.37 16.35
CA SER A 301 -4.62 5.50 15.40
C SER A 301 -5.43 5.27 14.11
N PRO A 302 -6.77 5.46 14.12
CA PRO A 302 -7.68 5.16 12.99
C PRO A 302 -7.52 6.10 11.77
N TYR A 303 -6.68 7.11 11.87
CA TYR A 303 -6.38 8.08 10.81
C TYR A 303 -5.12 7.74 10.01
N CYS A 304 -4.45 6.64 10.33
CA CYS A 304 -3.17 6.27 9.72
C CYS A 304 -3.29 5.06 8.79
N ASN A 305 -2.57 5.09 7.67
CA ASN A 305 -2.50 4.02 6.67
C ASN A 305 -1.54 2.88 7.08
N ALA A 306 -0.41 3.20 7.72
CA ALA A 306 0.71 2.28 7.91
C ALA A 306 1.23 2.18 9.36
N PHE A 307 1.54 0.97 9.80
CA PHE A 307 1.85 0.66 11.20
C PHE A 307 3.17 -0.10 11.42
N GLN A 308 3.76 0.13 12.59
CA GLN A 308 4.97 -0.53 13.09
C GLN A 308 4.67 -1.98 13.54
N PRO A 309 5.70 -2.83 13.69
CA PRO A 309 5.51 -4.17 14.25
C PRO A 309 4.78 -4.15 15.61
N PRO A 310 3.90 -5.14 15.91
CA PRO A 310 3.24 -5.25 17.20
C PRO A 310 4.23 -5.23 18.37
N PRO A 311 3.94 -4.57 19.50
CA PRO A 311 4.85 -4.47 20.64
C PRO A 311 5.12 -5.83 21.32
N ILE A 312 4.35 -6.87 20.98
CA ILE A 312 4.54 -8.26 21.42
C ILE A 312 5.44 -9.10 20.49
N SER A 313 6.00 -8.50 19.42
CA SER A 313 6.76 -9.22 18.38
C SER A 313 8.27 -9.24 18.59
N ASP A 314 8.80 -8.41 19.51
CA ASP A 314 10.24 -8.11 19.69
C ASP A 314 10.97 -7.65 18.40
N LEU A 315 10.23 -7.27 17.34
CA LEU A 315 10.78 -6.73 16.10
C LEU A 315 11.18 -5.26 16.26
N PRO A 316 12.27 -4.80 15.61
CA PRO A 316 12.62 -3.38 15.59
C PRO A 316 11.65 -2.59 14.72
N ILE A 317 11.20 -1.43 15.24
CA ILE A 317 10.49 -0.41 14.46
C ILE A 317 11.41 0.19 13.38
N THR A 318 10.83 0.77 12.33
CA THR A 318 11.58 1.48 11.28
C THR A 318 11.11 2.92 11.13
N SER A 319 12.01 3.84 10.75
CA SER A 319 11.64 5.23 10.48
C SER A 319 11.36 5.41 8.99
N ASN A 320 10.26 6.07 8.67
CA ASN A 320 9.90 6.48 7.30
C ASN A 320 10.81 7.59 6.74
N GLY A 321 11.56 8.29 7.60
CA GLY A 321 12.43 9.41 7.24
C GLY A 321 11.72 10.72 6.90
N GLN A 322 10.43 10.87 7.24
CA GLN A 322 9.59 12.01 6.85
C GLN A 322 9.33 12.98 8.01
N ASP A 323 9.40 14.28 7.72
CA ASP A 323 9.04 15.35 8.66
C ASP A 323 7.52 15.66 8.55
N ASP A 324 6.71 14.79 9.15
CA ASP A 324 5.24 14.89 9.14
C ASP A 324 4.67 15.67 10.34
N VAL A 325 3.72 16.56 10.07
CA VAL A 325 2.93 17.30 11.07
C VAL A 325 1.48 16.87 10.95
N VAL A 326 1.00 16.09 11.92
CA VAL A 326 -0.31 15.43 11.86
C VAL A 326 -1.17 15.76 13.09
N HIS A 327 -2.47 15.89 12.87
CA HIS A 327 -3.51 15.93 13.90
C HIS A 327 -4.60 14.90 13.55
N PRO A 328 -5.12 14.11 14.51
CA PRO A 328 -4.59 13.89 15.85
C PRO A 328 -3.13 13.43 15.84
N ALA A 329 -2.39 13.69 16.92
CA ALA A 329 -0.99 13.25 17.02
C ALA A 329 -0.93 11.74 17.27
N TYR A 330 -0.10 11.03 16.49
CA TYR A 330 0.12 9.59 16.62
C TYR A 330 1.39 9.27 17.43
N GLU A 331 1.53 8.01 17.84
CA GLU A 331 2.74 7.48 18.51
C GLU A 331 3.69 6.87 17.46
N PRO A 332 4.88 7.45 17.18
CA PRO A 332 5.80 6.96 16.16
C PRO A 332 6.38 5.56 16.44
N ASN A 333 6.29 5.05 17.67
CA ASN A 333 6.62 3.67 17.99
C ASN A 333 5.52 2.66 17.60
N ALA A 334 4.32 3.13 17.23
CA ALA A 334 3.18 2.30 16.79
C ALA A 334 2.79 2.53 15.32
N VAL A 335 2.99 3.74 14.80
CA VAL A 335 2.63 4.15 13.43
C VAL A 335 3.89 4.37 12.58
N PHE A 336 3.85 3.92 11.32
CA PHE A 336 4.93 4.12 10.34
C PHE A 336 4.64 5.33 9.44
N GLU A 337 3.40 5.49 9.00
CA GLU A 337 2.92 6.66 8.24
C GLU A 337 1.46 6.92 8.62
N CYS A 338 1.06 8.20 8.64
CA CYS A 338 -0.30 8.60 9.02
C CYS A 338 -1.03 9.42 7.95
N LYS A 339 -1.03 8.92 6.71
CA LYS A 339 -1.93 9.43 5.67
C LYS A 339 -3.32 8.85 5.88
N TYR A 340 -4.36 9.70 5.87
CA TYR A 340 -5.73 9.25 6.08
C TYR A 340 -6.38 8.80 4.78
N GLU A 341 -6.63 7.49 4.72
CA GLU A 341 -7.19 6.76 3.60
C GLU A 341 -8.48 6.06 4.05
N LEU A 342 -9.62 6.44 3.46
CA LEU A 342 -10.92 5.85 3.78
C LEU A 342 -10.94 4.35 3.43
N ASP A 343 -10.13 3.91 2.46
CA ASP A 343 -10.00 2.50 2.12
C ASP A 343 -9.19 1.69 3.13
N SER A 344 -8.28 2.26 3.94
CA SER A 344 -7.59 1.51 4.99
C SER A 344 -8.58 0.96 6.02
N LEU A 345 -9.57 1.78 6.40
CA LEU A 345 -10.68 1.38 7.26
C LEU A 345 -11.67 0.44 6.55
N ALA A 346 -11.86 0.57 5.23
CA ALA A 346 -12.69 -0.36 4.46
C ALA A 346 -12.04 -1.75 4.32
N HIS A 347 -10.72 -1.81 4.16
CA HIS A 347 -9.95 -3.05 4.10
C HIS A 347 -9.97 -3.80 5.44
N PHE A 348 -9.89 -3.10 6.58
CA PHE A 348 -10.10 -3.69 7.91
C PHE A 348 -11.44 -4.46 8.01
N LEU A 349 -12.53 -3.85 7.51
CA LEU A 349 -13.83 -4.53 7.44
C LEU A 349 -13.80 -5.69 6.41
N ALA A 350 -13.18 -5.48 5.24
CA ALA A 350 -13.09 -6.50 4.18
C ALA A 350 -12.36 -7.77 4.63
N LEU A 351 -11.24 -7.66 5.35
CA LEU A 351 -10.49 -8.81 5.87
C LEU A 351 -11.37 -9.69 6.78
N ALA A 352 -12.13 -9.05 7.67
CA ALA A 352 -13.04 -9.70 8.59
C ALA A 352 -14.30 -10.28 7.90
N ASN A 353 -14.84 -9.57 6.91
CA ASN A 353 -15.98 -10.00 6.11
C ASN A 353 -15.64 -11.20 5.21
N ASP A 354 -14.51 -11.15 4.50
CA ASP A 354 -13.99 -12.26 3.68
C ASP A 354 -13.72 -13.50 4.55
N PHE A 355 -13.12 -13.32 5.73
CA PHE A 355 -12.88 -14.41 6.68
C PHE A 355 -14.18 -15.03 7.18
N TYR A 356 -15.20 -14.22 7.53
CA TYR A 356 -16.51 -14.76 7.88
C TYR A 356 -17.18 -15.48 6.71
N GLU A 357 -17.09 -14.95 5.49
CA GLU A 357 -17.70 -15.54 4.30
C GLU A 357 -17.10 -16.91 3.95
N HIS A 358 -15.79 -17.07 4.10
CA HIS A 358 -15.11 -18.34 3.83
C HIS A 358 -15.09 -19.34 5.02
N THR A 359 -15.27 -18.89 6.26
CA THR A 359 -15.17 -19.76 7.46
C THR A 359 -16.45 -19.93 8.29
N ALA A 360 -17.41 -19.02 8.15
CA ALA A 360 -18.52 -18.79 9.10
C ALA A 360 -18.09 -18.53 10.56
N SER A 361 -16.79 -18.27 10.82
CA SER A 361 -16.23 -18.07 12.15
C SER A 361 -16.52 -16.68 12.69
N THR A 362 -17.16 -16.61 13.85
CA THR A 362 -17.37 -15.36 14.60
C THR A 362 -16.25 -15.07 15.61
N LYS A 363 -15.14 -15.83 15.62
CA LYS A 363 -14.07 -15.68 16.64
C LYS A 363 -13.40 -14.31 16.70
N PHE A 364 -13.44 -13.54 15.61
CA PHE A 364 -12.92 -12.18 15.57
C PHE A 364 -13.88 -11.14 16.16
N LEU A 365 -15.16 -11.48 16.40
CA LEU A 365 -16.16 -10.61 17.05
C LEU A 365 -15.94 -10.54 18.57
N ASN A 366 -14.73 -10.18 18.95
CA ASN A 366 -14.29 -9.92 20.31
C ASN A 366 -14.41 -8.42 20.64
N ASP A 367 -14.15 -8.06 21.89
CA ASP A 367 -14.37 -6.69 22.37
C ASP A 367 -13.36 -5.68 21.76
N ARG A 368 -12.18 -6.14 21.31
CA ARG A 368 -11.22 -5.30 20.56
C ARG A 368 -11.79 -4.95 19.18
N TRP A 369 -12.26 -5.94 18.41
CA TRP A 369 -12.87 -5.68 17.11
C TRP A 369 -14.12 -4.78 17.22
N HIS A 370 -14.92 -4.93 18.28
CA HIS A 370 -16.03 -4.02 18.54
C HIS A 370 -15.57 -2.58 18.80
N LEU A 371 -14.55 -2.38 19.65
CA LEU A 371 -13.97 -1.06 19.89
C LEU A 371 -13.32 -0.44 18.64
N ALA A 372 -12.72 -1.27 17.77
CA ALA A 372 -12.18 -0.85 16.48
C ALA A 372 -13.29 -0.38 15.53
N VAL A 373 -14.42 -1.08 15.47
CA VAL A 373 -15.60 -0.67 14.67
C VAL A 373 -16.26 0.58 15.25
N GLU A 374 -16.34 0.74 16.57
CA GLU A 374 -16.80 1.98 17.20
C GLU A 374 -15.88 3.17 16.85
N THR A 375 -14.57 2.97 16.93
CA THR A 375 -13.55 3.97 16.55
C THR A 375 -13.60 4.32 15.05
N LEU A 376 -13.85 3.34 14.17
CA LEU A 376 -14.11 3.54 12.74
C LEU A 376 -15.36 4.41 12.52
N LEU A 377 -16.44 4.14 13.25
CA LEU A 377 -17.68 4.92 13.17
C LEU A 377 -17.51 6.36 13.68
N GLU A 378 -16.67 6.60 14.69
CA GLU A 378 -16.26 7.95 15.11
C GLU A 378 -15.57 8.69 13.96
N VAL A 379 -14.63 8.05 13.25
CA VAL A 379 -13.95 8.65 12.09
C VAL A 379 -14.89 8.91 10.92
N LEU A 380 -15.82 7.99 10.60
CA LEU A 380 -16.80 8.23 9.54
C LEU A 380 -17.68 9.46 9.84
N GLU A 381 -18.14 9.65 11.07
CA GLU A 381 -18.91 10.85 11.42
C GLU A 381 -18.04 12.10 11.35
N GLN A 382 -16.83 12.10 11.92
CA GLN A 382 -15.88 13.22 11.88
C GLN A 382 -15.51 13.64 10.45
N GLN A 383 -15.27 12.68 9.55
CA GLN A 383 -14.85 12.92 8.17
C GLN A 383 -16.00 13.08 7.18
N SER A 384 -17.25 12.91 7.63
CA SER A 384 -18.45 13.33 6.88
C SER A 384 -18.82 14.80 7.07
N GLN A 385 -18.11 15.53 7.94
CA GLN A 385 -18.40 16.93 8.22
C GLN A 385 -17.94 17.85 7.07
N SER A 386 -18.81 18.80 6.71
CA SER A 386 -18.48 19.85 5.73
C SER A 386 -17.47 20.85 6.26
N SER A 387 -16.67 21.43 5.36
CA SER A 387 -15.66 22.44 5.73
C SER A 387 -16.26 23.77 6.20
N PHE A 388 -17.55 24.01 5.91
CA PHE A 388 -18.32 25.13 6.43
C PHE A 388 -19.61 24.64 7.06
N ASP A 389 -20.04 25.34 8.10
CA ASP A 389 -21.31 25.11 8.77
C ASP A 389 -22.50 25.48 7.85
N PRO A 390 -23.49 24.61 7.64
CA PRO A 390 -24.59 24.87 6.70
C PRO A 390 -25.60 25.92 7.18
N GLU A 391 -25.69 26.22 8.48
CA GLU A 391 -26.66 27.20 9.00
C GLU A 391 -26.06 28.61 9.06
N ASN A 392 -24.77 28.72 9.41
CA ASN A 392 -24.13 30.01 9.70
C ASN A 392 -22.86 30.29 8.88
N GLY A 393 -22.45 29.39 7.98
CA GLY A 393 -21.36 29.60 7.03
C GLY A 393 -19.95 29.69 7.63
N ARG A 394 -19.78 29.46 8.94
CA ARG A 394 -18.47 29.52 9.59
C ARG A 394 -17.61 28.33 9.19
N TYR A 395 -16.30 28.54 9.07
CA TYR A 395 -15.34 27.46 8.87
C TYR A 395 -15.42 26.47 10.04
N ARG A 396 -15.60 25.18 9.69
CA ARG A 396 -15.57 24.05 10.63
C ARG A 396 -14.22 23.37 10.48
N ARG A 397 -13.38 23.45 11.51
CA ARG A 397 -12.06 22.79 11.53
C ARG A 397 -12.26 21.28 11.37
N ASN A 398 -11.54 20.66 10.44
CA ASN A 398 -11.49 19.20 10.35
C ASN A 398 -10.71 18.61 11.53
N GLU A 399 -11.12 17.44 12.00
CA GLU A 399 -10.40 16.74 13.07
C GLU A 399 -9.04 16.22 12.58
N TYR A 400 -8.99 15.71 11.34
CA TYR A 400 -7.75 15.33 10.70
C TYR A 400 -7.07 16.49 9.95
N SER A 401 -5.75 16.61 10.11
CA SER A 401 -4.90 17.43 9.26
C SER A 401 -3.50 16.83 9.11
N PHE A 402 -2.91 16.91 7.92
CA PHE A 402 -1.57 16.36 7.63
C PHE A 402 -0.74 17.31 6.75
N GLN A 403 0.49 17.59 7.15
CA GLN A 403 1.48 18.28 6.32
C GLN A 403 2.84 17.57 6.36
N ARG A 404 3.35 17.17 5.20
CA ARG A 404 4.74 16.74 4.98
C ARG A 404 5.55 17.88 4.36
N TRP A 405 6.84 17.98 4.69
CA TRP A 405 7.77 18.87 3.99
C TRP A 405 8.35 18.19 2.74
N THR A 406 7.84 18.56 1.56
CA THR A 406 8.09 17.87 0.29
C THR A 406 7.97 18.83 -0.90
N ASP A 407 8.56 18.49 -2.04
CA ASP A 407 8.34 19.14 -3.34
C ASP A 407 7.32 18.41 -4.23
N ALA A 408 6.90 17.20 -3.86
CA ALA A 408 5.85 16.45 -4.54
C ALA A 408 4.45 16.92 -4.08
N GLY A 409 3.66 17.46 -5.02
CA GLY A 409 2.32 17.99 -4.74
C GLY A 409 1.26 16.96 -4.33
N THR A 410 1.54 15.66 -4.47
CA THR A 410 0.69 14.56 -3.96
C THR A 410 1.04 14.16 -2.52
N GLU A 411 2.21 14.53 -2.00
CA GLU A 411 2.71 14.04 -0.72
C GLU A 411 2.30 14.90 0.49
N THR A 412 1.49 15.95 0.30
CA THR A 412 1.12 16.89 1.37
C THR A 412 -0.23 17.57 1.06
N LEU A 413 -1.00 17.91 2.10
CA LEU A 413 -2.35 18.48 1.92
C LEU A 413 -2.32 20.02 1.93
N ASN A 414 -3.08 20.62 1.01
CA ASN A 414 -3.23 22.07 0.92
C ASN A 414 -4.07 22.64 2.08
N LEU A 415 -4.16 23.98 2.15
CA LEU A 415 -4.88 24.72 3.21
C LEU A 415 -4.42 24.35 4.64
N GLN A 416 -3.10 24.38 4.89
CA GLN A 416 -2.50 24.02 6.19
C GLN A 416 -2.87 22.60 6.66
N GLY A 417 -2.81 21.65 5.73
CA GLY A 417 -3.01 20.24 6.02
C GLY A 417 -4.46 19.74 6.00
N ILE A 418 -5.43 20.58 5.65
CA ILE A 418 -6.86 20.25 5.70
C ILE A 418 -7.35 19.60 4.39
N GLY A 419 -6.64 19.81 3.28
CA GLY A 419 -7.11 19.46 1.95
C GLY A 419 -8.15 20.44 1.41
N ASN A 420 -8.72 20.17 0.23
CA ASN A 420 -9.72 21.06 -0.36
C ASN A 420 -11.05 21.09 0.42
N PRO A 421 -11.82 22.20 0.35
CA PRO A 421 -13.10 22.33 1.04
C PRO A 421 -14.15 21.35 0.50
N LEU A 422 -14.99 20.83 1.40
CA LEU A 422 -16.09 19.93 1.06
C LEU A 422 -17.45 20.48 1.50
N SER A 423 -18.45 20.26 0.65
CA SER A 423 -19.84 20.69 0.84
C SER A 423 -20.59 19.84 1.88
N SER A 424 -21.76 20.33 2.31
CA SER A 424 -22.64 19.68 3.30
C SER A 424 -23.72 18.82 2.64
N GLY A 425 -24.26 17.86 3.39
CA GLY A 425 -25.44 17.09 3.00
C GLY A 425 -25.19 15.97 1.98
N THR A 426 -23.95 15.74 1.54
CA THR A 426 -23.62 14.76 0.49
C THR A 426 -23.77 13.29 0.90
N GLY A 427 -23.88 13.00 2.20
CA GLY A 427 -23.83 11.64 2.75
C GLY A 427 -22.44 10.99 2.74
N LEU A 428 -21.55 11.42 1.84
CA LEU A 428 -20.18 10.95 1.64
C LEU A 428 -19.23 11.28 2.82
N VAL A 429 -18.09 10.59 2.84
CA VAL A 429 -17.00 10.74 3.82
C VAL A 429 -15.72 11.11 3.09
N ARG A 430 -14.94 12.04 3.67
CA ARG A 430 -13.62 12.45 3.15
C ARG A 430 -12.67 11.25 3.10
N SER A 431 -11.86 11.16 2.05
CA SER A 431 -10.54 10.52 2.09
C SER A 431 -9.53 11.64 1.91
N ALA A 432 -8.47 11.71 2.71
CA ALA A 432 -7.46 12.76 2.52
C ALA A 432 -6.49 12.34 1.40
N PHE A 433 -6.04 11.09 1.46
CA PHE A 433 -5.21 10.43 0.46
C PHE A 433 -5.99 9.30 -0.24
N ARG A 434 -5.36 8.70 -1.24
CA ARG A 434 -5.87 7.64 -2.12
C ARG A 434 -5.25 6.30 -1.76
N PRO A 435 -5.75 5.19 -2.33
CA PRO A 435 -5.09 3.88 -2.26
C PRO A 435 -3.69 3.82 -2.89
N SER A 436 -3.24 4.90 -3.56
CA SER A 436 -1.88 5.11 -4.06
C SER A 436 -0.98 5.90 -3.10
N ASP A 437 -1.45 6.15 -1.87
CA ASP A 437 -0.86 7.05 -0.87
C ASP A 437 -0.70 8.51 -1.37
N ASP A 438 -1.26 8.89 -2.53
CA ASP A 438 -1.30 10.26 -3.06
C ASP A 438 -2.47 11.08 -2.50
N ALA A 439 -2.28 12.37 -2.27
CA ALA A 439 -3.34 13.29 -1.87
C ALA A 439 -4.49 13.36 -2.89
N THR A 440 -5.73 13.40 -2.38
CA THR A 440 -6.92 13.65 -3.19
C THR A 440 -6.95 15.09 -3.72
N ILE A 441 -7.49 15.29 -4.93
CA ILE A 441 -7.72 16.63 -5.48
C ILE A 441 -9.06 17.15 -4.94
N LEU A 442 -10.13 16.35 -5.01
CA LEU A 442 -11.39 16.64 -4.31
C LEU A 442 -11.66 15.53 -3.29
N GLY A 443 -11.85 15.91 -2.03
CA GLY A 443 -11.74 14.99 -0.89
C GLY A 443 -12.83 13.92 -0.77
N PHE A 444 -13.93 13.95 -1.52
CA PHE A 444 -14.84 12.79 -1.60
C PHE A 444 -14.38 11.83 -2.70
N LEU A 445 -13.45 10.95 -2.35
CA LEU A 445 -12.96 9.87 -3.22
C LEU A 445 -14.06 8.81 -3.41
N ILE A 446 -14.61 8.74 -4.62
CA ILE A 446 -15.77 7.90 -4.95
C ILE A 446 -15.53 6.39 -4.80
N PRO A 447 -14.44 5.78 -5.31
CA PRO A 447 -14.26 4.34 -5.18
C PRO A 447 -14.03 3.88 -3.73
N ALA A 448 -13.39 4.70 -2.89
CA ALA A 448 -13.24 4.40 -1.46
C ALA A 448 -14.58 4.54 -0.69
N ASN A 449 -15.40 5.55 -1.00
CA ASN A 449 -16.76 5.67 -0.47
C ASN A 449 -17.65 4.48 -0.91
N ALA A 450 -17.51 4.04 -2.16
CA ALA A 450 -18.20 2.86 -2.69
C ALA A 450 -17.78 1.59 -1.94
N MET A 451 -16.48 1.35 -1.76
CA MET A 451 -15.95 0.21 -1.01
C MET A 451 -16.47 0.21 0.44
N MET A 452 -16.32 1.32 1.16
CA MET A 452 -16.79 1.47 2.54
C MET A 452 -18.30 1.19 2.63
N SER A 453 -19.11 1.66 1.67
CA SER A 453 -20.54 1.37 1.64
C SER A 453 -20.86 -0.13 1.54
N VAL A 454 -20.07 -0.92 0.80
CA VAL A 454 -20.26 -2.37 0.70
C VAL A 454 -19.79 -3.08 1.96
N GLU A 455 -18.62 -2.75 2.47
CA GLU A 455 -18.02 -3.49 3.59
C GLU A 455 -18.73 -3.24 4.93
N LEU A 456 -19.31 -2.06 5.13
CA LEU A 456 -20.27 -1.81 6.22
C LEU A 456 -21.55 -2.65 6.04
N GLY A 457 -22.03 -2.81 4.80
CA GLY A 457 -23.20 -3.63 4.47
C GLY A 457 -22.96 -5.14 4.56
N ARG A 458 -21.70 -5.59 4.40
CA ARG A 458 -21.26 -6.97 4.71
C ARG A 458 -21.15 -7.14 6.23
N ALA A 459 -20.44 -6.25 6.93
CA ALA A 459 -20.26 -6.30 8.38
C ALA A 459 -21.60 -6.24 9.15
N SER A 460 -22.56 -5.44 8.68
CA SER A 460 -23.96 -5.42 9.14
C SER A 460 -24.58 -6.83 9.18
N LYS A 461 -24.45 -7.60 8.10
CA LYS A 461 -24.99 -8.97 8.00
C LYS A 461 -24.28 -9.92 8.97
N VAL A 462 -22.96 -9.79 9.13
CA VAL A 462 -22.18 -10.60 10.07
C VAL A 462 -22.57 -10.30 11.53
N CYS A 463 -22.62 -9.02 11.91
CA CYS A 463 -23.09 -8.59 13.23
C CYS A 463 -24.52 -9.08 13.52
N LYS A 464 -25.41 -9.02 12.52
CA LYS A 464 -26.80 -9.51 12.64
C LYS A 464 -26.86 -11.03 12.85
N ALA A 465 -26.06 -11.81 12.10
CA ALA A 465 -25.94 -13.26 12.28
C ALA A 465 -25.37 -13.62 13.66
N ALA A 466 -24.48 -12.80 14.21
CA ALA A 466 -23.93 -12.93 15.56
C ALA A 466 -24.83 -12.33 16.67
N GLY A 467 -26.07 -11.92 16.36
CA GLY A 467 -27.02 -11.37 17.34
C GLY A 467 -26.75 -9.93 17.82
N LYS A 468 -25.76 -9.24 17.25
CA LYS A 468 -25.35 -7.87 17.60
C LYS A 468 -26.23 -6.83 16.86
N SER A 469 -27.56 -6.95 16.99
CA SER A 469 -28.55 -6.24 16.15
C SER A 469 -28.42 -4.71 16.13
N SER A 470 -28.14 -4.08 17.28
CA SER A 470 -27.98 -2.62 17.38
C SER A 470 -26.80 -2.12 16.53
N LEU A 471 -25.65 -2.81 16.60
CA LEU A 471 -24.48 -2.51 15.80
C LEU A 471 -24.76 -2.75 14.30
N ALA A 472 -25.42 -3.87 13.98
CA ALA A 472 -25.81 -4.18 12.61
C ALA A 472 -26.71 -3.10 11.98
N GLU A 473 -27.69 -2.57 12.71
CA GLU A 473 -28.53 -1.47 12.23
C GLU A 473 -27.75 -0.17 12.00
N THR A 474 -26.77 0.14 12.85
CA THR A 474 -25.90 1.31 12.67
C THR A 474 -25.00 1.17 11.45
N LEU A 475 -24.38 0.00 11.26
CA LEU A 475 -23.58 -0.32 10.08
C LEU A 475 -24.43 -0.28 8.79
N GLN A 476 -25.66 -0.79 8.84
CA GLN A 476 -26.60 -0.74 7.71
C GLN A 476 -26.96 0.70 7.31
N LYS A 477 -27.27 1.57 8.28
CA LYS A 477 -27.60 2.98 8.04
C LYS A 477 -26.43 3.73 7.39
N TRP A 478 -25.19 3.45 7.80
CA TRP A 478 -23.99 4.01 7.17
C TRP A 478 -23.73 3.46 5.76
N SER A 479 -23.93 2.16 5.55
CA SER A 479 -23.88 1.52 4.21
C SER A 479 -24.85 2.19 3.24
N GLU A 480 -26.11 2.40 3.66
CA GLU A 480 -27.15 3.05 2.86
C GLU A 480 -26.85 4.55 2.62
N ARG A 481 -26.42 5.29 3.64
CA ARG A 481 -26.00 6.71 3.55
C ARG A 481 -24.89 6.90 2.51
N LEU A 482 -23.81 6.12 2.59
CA LEU A 482 -22.67 6.22 1.67
C LEU A 482 -23.05 5.78 0.26
N ARG A 483 -23.82 4.70 0.11
CA ARG A 483 -24.29 4.24 -1.21
C ARG A 483 -25.18 5.29 -1.89
N ALA A 484 -26.08 5.93 -1.15
CA ALA A 484 -26.89 7.03 -1.67
C ALA A 484 -26.03 8.22 -2.11
N GLY A 485 -25.07 8.64 -1.28
CA GLY A 485 -24.14 9.73 -1.61
C GLY A 485 -23.30 9.47 -2.86
N VAL A 486 -22.83 8.22 -3.07
CA VAL A 486 -22.10 7.83 -4.29
C VAL A 486 -23.00 7.89 -5.53
N MET A 487 -24.26 7.46 -5.42
CA MET A 487 -25.19 7.49 -6.56
C MET A 487 -25.67 8.90 -6.92
N GLU A 488 -25.87 9.78 -5.93
CA GLU A 488 -26.34 11.16 -6.14
C GLU A 488 -25.21 12.10 -6.60
N HIS A 489 -24.03 12.05 -5.95
CA HIS A 489 -22.95 13.00 -6.20
C HIS A 489 -21.77 12.42 -6.99
N GLY A 490 -21.58 11.10 -6.95
CA GLY A 490 -20.52 10.43 -7.70
C GLY A 490 -20.86 10.20 -9.17
N VAL A 491 -22.14 10.21 -9.57
CA VAL A 491 -22.57 10.03 -10.97
C VAL A 491 -22.67 11.37 -11.67
N VAL A 492 -21.94 11.54 -12.78
CA VAL A 492 -21.85 12.80 -13.53
C VAL A 492 -21.98 12.59 -15.04
N LYS A 493 -22.37 13.64 -15.78
CA LYS A 493 -22.62 13.56 -17.22
C LYS A 493 -21.36 13.83 -18.05
N HIS A 494 -20.67 12.78 -18.49
CA HIS A 494 -19.55 12.92 -19.41
C HIS A 494 -19.99 13.17 -20.86
N LYS A 495 -19.49 14.26 -21.46
CA LYS A 495 -19.82 14.74 -22.81
C LYS A 495 -19.71 13.67 -23.92
N ARG A 496 -18.81 12.70 -23.79
CA ARG A 496 -18.59 11.61 -24.78
C ARG A 496 -19.17 10.25 -24.37
N TYR A 497 -19.29 9.96 -23.07
CA TYR A 497 -19.56 8.59 -22.59
C TYR A 497 -20.94 8.42 -21.95
N GLY A 498 -21.70 9.50 -21.75
CA GLY A 498 -22.98 9.47 -21.04
C GLY A 498 -22.78 9.63 -19.54
N ASP A 499 -23.62 8.97 -18.75
CA ASP A 499 -23.53 8.98 -17.28
C ASP A 499 -22.39 8.05 -16.84
N VAL A 500 -21.46 8.57 -16.04
CA VAL A 500 -20.26 7.88 -15.53
C VAL A 500 -20.08 8.16 -14.05
N PHE A 501 -19.33 7.32 -13.34
CA PHE A 501 -18.79 7.68 -12.03
C PHE A 501 -17.60 8.63 -12.21
N ALA A 502 -17.57 9.72 -11.44
CA ALA A 502 -16.38 10.52 -11.19
C ALA A 502 -15.43 9.78 -10.26
N TYR A 503 -14.13 10.11 -10.32
CA TYR A 503 -13.14 9.56 -9.39
C TYR A 503 -13.20 10.25 -8.02
N GLU A 504 -13.32 11.58 -8.04
CA GLU A 504 -13.34 12.46 -6.87
C GLU A 504 -14.35 13.59 -7.08
N VAL A 505 -15.03 14.02 -6.02
CA VAL A 505 -15.99 15.15 -6.02
C VAL A 505 -15.85 16.03 -4.77
N ASP A 506 -16.42 17.24 -4.81
CA ASP A 506 -16.42 18.20 -3.68
C ASP A 506 -17.81 18.42 -3.03
N GLY A 507 -18.88 17.98 -3.69
CA GLY A 507 -20.27 18.25 -3.30
C GLY A 507 -20.76 19.69 -3.58
N TYR A 508 -19.93 20.54 -4.18
CA TYR A 508 -20.34 21.83 -4.76
C TYR A 508 -20.67 21.72 -6.25
N GLY A 509 -20.22 20.64 -6.90
CA GLY A 509 -20.48 20.32 -8.31
C GLY A 509 -19.22 20.07 -9.13
N SER A 510 -18.02 20.18 -8.52
CA SER A 510 -16.77 19.81 -9.18
C SER A 510 -16.60 18.30 -9.17
N SER A 511 -16.03 17.76 -10.25
CA SER A 511 -15.70 16.34 -10.38
C SER A 511 -14.39 16.15 -11.13
N ILE A 512 -13.60 15.15 -10.71
CA ILE A 512 -12.39 14.70 -11.41
C ILE A 512 -12.74 13.45 -12.22
N LEU A 513 -12.34 13.44 -13.49
CA LEU A 513 -12.63 12.39 -14.47
C LEU A 513 -11.32 11.70 -14.86
N MET A 514 -11.03 10.62 -14.15
CA MET A 514 -9.84 9.77 -14.29
C MET A 514 -10.15 8.38 -13.70
N ASP A 515 -9.16 7.51 -13.64
CA ASP A 515 -9.09 6.45 -12.63
C ASP A 515 -7.61 6.19 -12.30
N ASP A 516 -7.35 5.65 -11.11
CA ASP A 516 -6.03 5.20 -10.67
C ASP A 516 -5.95 3.66 -10.71
N ALA A 517 -4.74 3.12 -10.76
CA ALA A 517 -4.54 1.67 -10.76
C ALA A 517 -4.74 1.00 -9.39
N ASN A 518 -4.62 1.77 -8.30
CA ASN A 518 -4.67 1.23 -6.95
C ASN A 518 -6.11 0.92 -6.50
N TYR A 519 -6.31 -0.28 -5.95
CA TYR A 519 -7.61 -0.74 -5.47
C TYR A 519 -7.87 -0.21 -4.04
N PRO A 520 -9.04 0.38 -3.75
CA PRO A 520 -10.24 0.53 -4.60
C PRO A 520 -10.16 1.61 -5.71
N SER A 521 -10.50 1.20 -6.93
CA SER A 521 -10.59 2.06 -8.13
C SER A 521 -11.98 2.02 -8.78
N LEU A 522 -12.27 2.92 -9.73
CA LEU A 522 -13.55 2.88 -10.47
C LEU A 522 -13.67 1.63 -11.33
N LEU A 523 -12.56 1.16 -11.92
CA LEU A 523 -12.52 -0.08 -12.67
C LEU A 523 -12.95 -1.28 -11.80
N ALA A 524 -12.64 -1.25 -10.50
CA ALA A 524 -12.90 -2.31 -9.53
C ALA A 524 -14.33 -2.38 -8.97
N LEU A 525 -15.22 -1.41 -9.25
CA LEU A 525 -16.56 -1.31 -8.65
C LEU A 525 -17.38 -2.63 -8.63
N PRO A 526 -17.33 -3.52 -9.65
CA PRO A 526 -18.01 -4.82 -9.61
C PRO A 526 -17.32 -5.88 -8.73
N VAL A 527 -15.97 -5.89 -8.69
CA VAL A 527 -15.19 -6.81 -7.82
C VAL A 527 -15.34 -6.42 -6.35
N MET A 528 -15.56 -5.14 -6.08
CA MET A 528 -15.97 -4.63 -4.76
C MET A 528 -17.44 -4.92 -4.43
N GLY A 529 -18.23 -5.51 -5.34
CA GLY A 529 -19.66 -5.77 -5.14
C GLY A 529 -20.53 -4.51 -5.07
N PHE A 530 -20.04 -3.34 -5.50
CA PHE A 530 -20.81 -2.09 -5.46
C PHE A 530 -21.90 -2.04 -6.54
N CYS A 531 -21.61 -2.51 -7.75
CA CYS A 531 -22.54 -2.58 -8.87
C CYS A 531 -22.38 -3.90 -9.66
N ASP A 532 -23.33 -4.22 -10.54
CA ASP A 532 -23.16 -5.32 -11.48
C ASP A 532 -22.16 -4.92 -12.58
N ALA A 533 -21.36 -5.85 -13.09
CA ALA A 533 -20.42 -5.60 -14.19
C ALA A 533 -21.11 -5.15 -15.50
N LYS A 534 -22.42 -5.35 -15.62
CA LYS A 534 -23.27 -4.94 -16.75
C LYS A 534 -24.08 -3.67 -16.45
N ASP A 535 -23.88 -3.03 -15.29
CA ASP A 535 -24.48 -1.73 -14.98
C ASP A 535 -24.08 -0.70 -16.06
N ALA A 536 -25.04 0.12 -16.48
CA ALA A 536 -24.84 1.04 -17.61
C ALA A 536 -23.86 2.18 -17.27
N ILE A 537 -23.89 2.68 -16.04
CA ILE A 537 -23.00 3.76 -15.57
C ILE A 537 -21.59 3.19 -15.41
N TYR A 538 -21.44 2.00 -14.81
CA TYR A 538 -20.16 1.30 -14.77
C TYR A 538 -19.61 1.04 -16.18
N GLN A 539 -20.42 0.52 -17.10
CA GLN A 539 -19.98 0.24 -18.47
C GLN A 539 -19.60 1.49 -19.27
N ASN A 540 -20.21 2.64 -19.00
CA ASN A 540 -19.75 3.92 -19.55
C ASN A 540 -18.44 4.38 -18.90
N THR A 541 -18.31 4.19 -17.58
CA THR A 541 -17.11 4.52 -16.80
C THR A 541 -15.92 3.66 -17.26
N ARG A 542 -16.09 2.34 -17.41
CA ARG A 542 -15.09 1.42 -17.97
C ARG A 542 -14.56 1.88 -19.33
N LYS A 543 -15.46 2.31 -20.23
CA LYS A 543 -15.09 2.84 -21.56
C LYS A 543 -14.38 4.19 -21.48
N MET A 544 -14.68 5.02 -20.47
CA MET A 544 -13.96 6.26 -20.20
C MET A 544 -12.55 5.99 -19.69
N ILE A 545 -12.42 5.14 -18.67
CA ILE A 545 -11.17 4.97 -17.91
C ILE A 545 -10.12 4.10 -18.63
N LEU A 546 -10.54 3.39 -19.68
CA LEU A 546 -9.69 2.60 -20.59
C LEU A 546 -9.52 3.26 -21.98
N ASP A 547 -9.85 4.56 -22.12
CA ASP A 547 -9.56 5.37 -23.31
C ASP A 547 -8.62 6.54 -22.93
N LYS A 548 -7.58 6.77 -23.74
CA LYS A 548 -6.63 7.89 -23.57
C LYS A 548 -7.30 9.27 -23.61
N LEU A 549 -8.48 9.36 -24.21
CA LEU A 549 -9.31 10.57 -24.28
C LEU A 549 -10.39 10.61 -23.19
N GLY A 550 -10.38 9.67 -22.24
CA GLY A 550 -11.30 9.62 -21.09
C GLY A 550 -10.60 9.55 -19.73
N ASN A 551 -9.38 9.02 -19.64
CA ASN A 551 -8.55 9.05 -18.42
C ASN A 551 -7.12 9.51 -18.73
N PRO A 552 -6.61 10.60 -18.11
CA PRO A 552 -5.24 11.07 -18.31
C PRO A 552 -4.16 10.07 -17.86
N TYR A 553 -4.50 9.11 -16.99
CA TYR A 553 -3.61 8.04 -16.52
C TYR A 553 -3.84 6.70 -17.24
N TYR A 554 -4.65 6.64 -18.30
CA TYR A 554 -4.65 5.45 -19.19
C TYR A 554 -3.50 5.54 -20.18
N LEU A 555 -2.39 4.89 -19.84
CA LEU A 555 -1.14 4.94 -20.59
C LEU A 555 -1.06 3.75 -21.54
N ALA A 556 -0.57 3.97 -22.77
CA ALA A 556 -0.22 2.89 -23.69
C ALA A 556 0.93 3.32 -24.59
N GLY A 557 1.99 2.52 -24.63
CA GLY A 557 3.19 2.75 -25.41
C GLY A 557 3.46 1.60 -26.37
N LYS A 558 4.74 1.37 -26.67
CA LYS A 558 5.19 0.30 -27.57
C LYS A 558 5.04 -1.11 -27.01
N GLU A 559 5.20 -1.29 -25.70
CA GLU A 559 5.41 -2.62 -25.09
C GLU A 559 4.36 -2.98 -24.04
N PHE A 560 3.67 -1.99 -23.47
CA PHE A 560 2.64 -2.21 -22.45
C PHE A 560 1.53 -1.13 -22.52
N LYS A 561 0.40 -1.42 -21.89
CA LYS A 561 -0.71 -0.48 -21.68
C LYS A 561 -1.43 -0.78 -20.36
N GLY A 562 -2.11 0.19 -19.79
CA GLY A 562 -2.90 0.03 -18.58
C GLY A 562 -3.20 1.38 -17.92
N ILE A 563 -3.82 1.34 -16.74
CA ILE A 563 -3.98 2.52 -15.90
C ILE A 563 -2.70 2.66 -15.06
N GLY A 564 -2.24 3.90 -14.87
CA GLY A 564 -1.17 4.28 -13.95
C GLY A 564 -1.72 5.14 -12.81
N GLY A 565 -0.96 6.15 -12.41
CA GLY A 565 -1.35 7.13 -11.40
C GLY A 565 -0.36 8.30 -11.36
N PRO A 566 -0.63 9.37 -10.61
CA PRO A 566 0.33 10.46 -10.43
C PRO A 566 1.57 10.02 -9.65
N HIS A 567 1.45 9.04 -8.72
CA HIS A 567 2.52 8.50 -7.88
C HIS A 567 3.87 8.28 -8.60
N ILE A 568 3.86 7.49 -9.69
CA ILE A 568 5.03 7.24 -10.55
C ILE A 568 5.00 8.11 -11.83
N GLY A 569 3.83 8.65 -12.18
CA GLY A 569 3.66 9.63 -13.24
C GLY A 569 3.51 9.08 -14.66
N LEU A 570 3.61 9.99 -15.63
CA LEU A 570 3.02 9.91 -16.98
C LEU A 570 3.63 8.88 -17.95
N ARG A 571 4.44 7.92 -17.47
CA ARG A 571 5.06 6.86 -18.28
C ARG A 571 4.79 5.45 -17.76
N ASN A 572 4.35 5.31 -16.51
CA ASN A 572 4.33 4.04 -15.81
C ASN A 572 2.89 3.56 -15.56
N ALA A 573 2.50 2.50 -16.27
CA ALA A 573 1.25 1.80 -16.03
C ALA A 573 1.48 0.66 -15.03
N TRP A 574 0.47 0.32 -14.24
CA TRP A 574 0.58 -0.66 -13.17
C TRP A 574 -0.05 -2.00 -13.61
N PRO A 575 0.65 -3.14 -13.52
CA PRO A 575 0.09 -4.46 -13.83
C PRO A 575 -1.21 -4.79 -13.10
N MET A 576 -1.37 -4.28 -11.87
CA MET A 576 -2.61 -4.41 -11.09
C MET A 576 -3.85 -3.89 -11.83
N SER A 577 -3.74 -2.82 -12.62
CA SER A 577 -4.87 -2.31 -13.41
C SER A 577 -5.39 -3.32 -14.44
N LEU A 578 -4.50 -4.06 -15.12
CA LEU A 578 -4.86 -5.10 -16.08
C LEU A 578 -5.46 -6.34 -15.39
N LEU A 579 -5.01 -6.64 -14.17
CA LEU A 579 -5.54 -7.75 -13.38
C LEU A 579 -6.98 -7.47 -12.93
N ILE A 580 -7.26 -6.26 -12.44
CA ILE A 580 -8.63 -5.82 -12.18
C ILE A 580 -9.45 -5.74 -13.49
N GLN A 581 -8.86 -5.28 -14.61
CA GLN A 581 -9.51 -5.26 -15.92
C GLN A 581 -9.97 -6.65 -16.36
N ALA A 582 -9.15 -7.69 -16.17
CA ALA A 582 -9.46 -9.07 -16.48
C ALA A 582 -10.54 -9.68 -15.56
N GLN A 583 -10.46 -9.43 -14.24
CA GLN A 583 -11.51 -9.84 -13.29
C GLN A 583 -12.89 -9.22 -13.62
N THR A 584 -12.89 -8.02 -14.19
CA THR A 584 -14.11 -7.26 -14.52
C THR A 584 -14.54 -7.33 -16.00
N SER A 585 -13.96 -8.25 -16.79
CA SER A 585 -14.38 -8.52 -18.17
C SER A 585 -15.00 -9.91 -18.33
N ASP A 586 -15.98 -10.04 -19.22
CA ASP A 586 -16.48 -11.32 -19.73
C ASP A 586 -15.90 -11.67 -21.12
N ASP A 587 -15.07 -10.81 -21.73
CA ASP A 587 -14.46 -11.05 -23.05
C ASP A 587 -13.15 -11.84 -22.94
N ASP A 588 -13.12 -13.01 -23.59
CA ASP A 588 -11.98 -13.93 -23.57
C ASP A 588 -10.72 -13.37 -24.27
N GLY A 589 -10.88 -12.38 -25.16
CA GLY A 589 -9.77 -11.70 -25.84
C GLY A 589 -9.14 -10.62 -24.95
N GLU A 590 -9.98 -9.78 -24.33
CA GLU A 590 -9.55 -8.77 -23.35
C GLU A 590 -8.80 -9.41 -22.17
N ILE A 591 -9.37 -10.47 -21.58
CA ILE A 591 -8.74 -11.21 -20.47
C ILE A 591 -7.36 -11.75 -20.89
N LYS A 592 -7.26 -12.36 -22.08
CA LYS A 592 -5.99 -12.89 -22.57
C LYS A 592 -4.97 -11.79 -22.83
N GLU A 593 -5.35 -10.66 -23.43
CA GLU A 593 -4.43 -9.54 -23.64
C GLU A 593 -3.92 -8.97 -22.30
N CYS A 594 -4.78 -8.84 -21.29
CA CYS A 594 -4.38 -8.43 -19.94
C CYS A 594 -3.35 -9.40 -19.32
N LEU A 595 -3.61 -10.71 -19.35
CA LEU A 595 -2.66 -11.72 -18.84
C LEU A 595 -1.35 -11.73 -19.63
N ASP A 596 -1.40 -11.71 -20.96
CA ASP A 596 -0.25 -11.68 -21.86
C ASP A 596 0.68 -10.50 -21.55
N LEU A 597 0.12 -9.32 -21.28
CA LEU A 597 0.86 -8.12 -20.93
C LEU A 597 1.53 -8.24 -19.56
N VAL A 598 0.78 -8.62 -18.52
CA VAL A 598 1.31 -8.82 -17.16
C VAL A 598 2.42 -9.88 -17.14
N LEU A 599 2.25 -10.97 -17.88
CA LEU A 599 3.24 -12.04 -17.97
C LEU A 599 4.53 -11.57 -18.66
N LYS A 600 4.42 -10.79 -19.75
CA LYS A 600 5.57 -10.22 -20.47
C LYS A 600 6.30 -9.13 -19.67
N SER A 601 5.59 -8.40 -18.81
CA SER A 601 6.19 -7.38 -17.93
C SER A 601 6.79 -7.96 -16.65
N SER A 602 6.38 -9.17 -16.23
CA SER A 602 6.88 -9.87 -15.04
C SER A 602 8.25 -10.53 -15.29
N ASN A 603 9.22 -9.79 -15.85
CA ASN A 603 10.47 -10.37 -16.36
C ASN A 603 11.42 -10.93 -15.28
N LEU A 604 11.14 -10.68 -14.00
CA LEU A 604 11.80 -11.32 -12.86
C LEU A 604 10.94 -12.42 -12.22
N GLY A 605 9.86 -12.86 -12.85
CA GLY A 605 9.01 -13.94 -12.33
C GLY A 605 8.12 -13.53 -11.14
N LEU A 606 7.98 -12.23 -10.89
CA LEU A 606 7.07 -11.61 -9.92
C LEU A 606 6.37 -10.44 -10.61
N VAL A 607 5.22 -10.03 -10.07
CA VAL A 607 4.48 -8.86 -10.55
C VAL A 607 5.03 -7.60 -9.88
N HIS A 608 5.42 -6.62 -10.71
CA HIS A 608 5.95 -5.33 -10.29
C HIS A 608 4.83 -4.32 -10.00
N GLU A 609 5.16 -3.25 -9.28
CA GLU A 609 4.24 -2.14 -8.97
C GLU A 609 3.83 -1.40 -10.24
N SER A 610 4.81 -0.86 -10.97
CA SER A 610 4.59 -0.15 -12.22
C SER A 610 5.65 -0.47 -13.27
N VAL A 611 5.34 -0.29 -14.55
CA VAL A 611 6.24 -0.56 -15.68
C VAL A 611 6.14 0.55 -16.75
N ASP A 612 7.28 0.95 -17.33
CA ASP A 612 7.28 1.93 -18.43
C ASP A 612 6.61 1.35 -19.68
N VAL A 613 5.60 2.05 -20.20
CA VAL A 613 4.77 1.55 -21.30
C VAL A 613 5.49 1.36 -22.64
N ASN A 614 6.73 1.83 -22.77
CA ASN A 614 7.58 1.68 -23.95
C ASN A 614 8.80 0.76 -23.73
N TYR A 615 9.10 0.38 -22.50
CA TYR A 615 10.26 -0.43 -22.15
C TYR A 615 10.02 -1.19 -20.83
N VAL A 616 9.40 -2.37 -20.88
CA VAL A 616 8.90 -3.08 -19.68
C VAL A 616 9.98 -3.52 -18.69
N ARG A 617 11.25 -3.46 -19.09
CA ARG A 617 12.42 -3.69 -18.22
C ARG A 617 12.75 -2.51 -17.30
N GLN A 618 12.09 -1.36 -17.46
CA GLN A 618 12.04 -0.29 -16.46
C GLN A 618 10.74 -0.44 -15.69
N TYR A 619 10.87 -0.80 -14.41
CA TYR A 619 9.78 -1.05 -13.49
C TYR A 619 10.10 -0.49 -12.10
N THR A 620 9.09 -0.39 -11.23
CA THR A 620 9.25 -0.07 -9.80
C THR A 620 8.90 -1.28 -8.93
N ARG A 621 9.59 -1.41 -7.79
CA ARG A 621 9.51 -2.47 -6.76
C ARG A 621 9.63 -3.91 -7.30
N SER A 622 10.80 -4.52 -7.03
CA SER A 622 11.04 -5.93 -7.35
C SER A 622 10.24 -6.89 -6.45
N TRP A 623 9.83 -6.44 -5.26
CA TRP A 623 9.09 -7.23 -4.27
C TRP A 623 7.89 -6.44 -3.74
N PHE A 624 6.75 -6.59 -4.40
CA PHE A 624 5.47 -6.02 -3.98
C PHE A 624 4.45 -7.14 -3.80
N ALA A 625 4.25 -7.58 -2.56
CA ALA A 625 3.47 -8.78 -2.28
C ALA A 625 1.97 -8.60 -2.54
N TRP A 626 1.44 -7.37 -2.41
CA TRP A 626 0.06 -7.04 -2.79
C TRP A 626 -0.20 -7.29 -4.28
N ALA A 627 0.66 -6.82 -5.20
CA ALA A 627 0.50 -7.06 -6.64
C ALA A 627 0.55 -8.56 -7.00
N ASN A 628 1.42 -9.33 -6.35
CA ASN A 628 1.44 -10.80 -6.46
C ASN A 628 0.15 -11.44 -5.93
N GLY A 629 -0.42 -10.92 -4.84
CA GLY A 629 -1.72 -11.33 -4.29
C GLY A 629 -2.89 -11.06 -5.25
N VAL A 630 -2.94 -9.89 -5.90
CA VAL A 630 -3.97 -9.58 -6.91
C VAL A 630 -3.83 -10.46 -8.14
N PHE A 631 -2.61 -10.80 -8.57
CA PHE A 631 -2.38 -11.80 -9.62
C PHE A 631 -2.90 -13.18 -9.20
N ALA A 632 -2.59 -13.62 -7.99
CA ALA A 632 -3.08 -14.88 -7.42
C ALA A 632 -4.62 -14.95 -7.41
N VAL A 633 -5.30 -13.90 -6.93
CA VAL A 633 -6.78 -13.78 -6.98
C VAL A 633 -7.29 -13.86 -8.42
N THR A 634 -6.65 -13.15 -9.37
CA THR A 634 -7.06 -13.14 -10.79
C THR A 634 -6.97 -14.54 -11.43
N ILE A 635 -5.89 -15.27 -11.16
CA ILE A 635 -5.75 -16.65 -11.66
C ILE A 635 -6.76 -17.59 -11.02
N MET A 636 -7.05 -17.44 -9.72
CA MET A 636 -8.02 -18.28 -9.01
C MET A 636 -9.47 -18.01 -9.46
N ASP A 637 -9.83 -16.75 -9.75
CA ASP A 637 -11.08 -16.38 -10.43
C ASP A 637 -11.20 -17.10 -11.78
N LEU A 638 -10.22 -16.90 -12.67
CA LEU A 638 -10.25 -17.48 -14.02
C LEU A 638 -10.23 -19.01 -13.99
N ALA A 639 -9.49 -19.63 -13.06
CA ALA A 639 -9.50 -21.08 -12.84
C ALA A 639 -10.90 -21.61 -12.48
N LYS A 640 -11.74 -20.80 -11.81
CA LYS A 640 -13.12 -21.13 -11.48
C LYS A 640 -14.10 -20.83 -12.61
N ARG A 641 -14.13 -19.61 -13.16
CA ARG A 641 -15.16 -19.18 -14.13
C ARG A 641 -14.83 -19.38 -15.61
N LYS A 642 -13.54 -19.36 -15.99
CA LYS A 642 -13.07 -19.41 -17.39
C LYS A 642 -11.79 -20.26 -17.52
N PRO A 643 -11.78 -21.52 -17.04
CA PRO A 643 -10.56 -22.35 -16.98
C PRO A 643 -9.90 -22.56 -18.35
N HIS A 644 -10.68 -22.55 -19.44
CA HIS A 644 -10.21 -22.69 -20.83
C HIS A 644 -9.30 -21.55 -21.33
N LEU A 645 -9.11 -20.49 -20.52
CA LEU A 645 -8.15 -19.43 -20.81
C LEU A 645 -6.74 -19.72 -20.31
N ILE A 646 -6.60 -20.57 -19.28
CA ILE A 646 -5.32 -20.82 -18.58
C ILE A 646 -4.95 -22.30 -18.43
N PHE A 647 -5.92 -23.22 -18.50
CA PHE A 647 -5.73 -24.66 -18.31
C PHE A 647 -5.83 -25.47 -19.62
N GLU A 648 -5.28 -26.69 -19.58
CA GLU A 648 -5.30 -27.65 -20.68
C GLU A 648 -6.72 -27.98 -21.16
N LYS A 649 -6.86 -28.27 -22.46
CA LYS A 649 -8.15 -28.54 -23.09
C LYS A 649 -8.79 -29.82 -22.53
N GLY A 650 -9.75 -29.65 -21.63
CA GLY A 650 -10.45 -30.74 -20.94
C GLY A 650 -10.26 -30.72 -19.42
N ALA A 651 -9.38 -29.87 -18.89
CA ALA A 651 -9.35 -29.54 -17.47
C ALA A 651 -10.66 -28.84 -17.08
N GLY A 652 -11.33 -29.36 -16.04
CA GLY A 652 -12.50 -28.71 -15.46
C GLY A 652 -12.12 -27.49 -14.60
N PRO A 653 -13.12 -26.70 -14.16
CA PRO A 653 -12.94 -25.65 -13.17
C PRO A 653 -12.15 -26.10 -11.94
N TYR A 654 -11.41 -25.17 -11.35
CA TYR A 654 -10.78 -25.35 -10.05
C TYR A 654 -11.46 -24.47 -9.00
N GLU A 655 -11.71 -25.07 -7.84
CA GLU A 655 -12.11 -24.40 -6.62
C GLU A 655 -11.42 -25.13 -5.46
N VAL A 656 -11.08 -24.38 -4.40
CA VAL A 656 -10.17 -24.80 -3.31
C VAL A 656 -10.65 -26.03 -2.56
#